data_AF-A0A0B2WV66-F1
#
_entry.id   AF-A0A0B2WV66-F1
#
_cell.length_a   1.000
_cell.length_b   1.000
_cell.length_c   1.000
_cell.angle_alpha   90.00
_cell.angle_beta   90.00
_cell.angle_gamma   90.00
#
_symmetry.space_group_name_H-M   'P 1'
#
loop_
_entity.id
_entity.type
_entity.pdbx_description
1 polymer ?
#
loop_
_entity_poly.entity_id
_entity_poly.type
_entity_poly.pdbx_seq_one_letter_code
_entity_poly.pdbx_strand_id
1 'polypeptide(L)'
;MRLHALVLFLGALAGGNLKLPYPTASPREVAQLPMADKSPSGFLFRGDSRPPRVIFEEGFHPFRCHYLLDTSKARFVSLTRRATSAIFYANGRHAGNKVLTTQGYVYVLSPEGMRDRTAYWLPDIDKANGWKFELAVDGSIQPGAIVGAYRFDNLGTGKPTVEEWIANPDYQYPKESPFTPKGRGCWARSCAGVKHLASVTCRGISCFRLKKARPTAGASPGQGDGKTNPGESPETKAALCKRGLADCDEPDSKVAGNNRAIDEGRKASKKTKGKTAKGGELMVTARRMSRESFNRLLKQFDYGSMEKQQYLYRELRARLPRLKGLSRPQRIARLTTKVGGRAMAVAGLGFYTQAVMDVFSSDTASFLEKAAVVTSILPVIGCVVQLADDMEQGRVDQVQTVSCLAQDILLFPVALAMQVVGGVGAWLEAEKKRYNLWDTGHMRMRCVSRWMESIHRVINYLKSDESVANITAHFTAYHIAILYQASQLMGDLHAAQKGLSRDAATAPSPDAPLDISAQVRPELTRQICAEIAESKHHLRAMLQSRALNYAAEFRHQWINHFLDEWFKAATRPSRFLFWTLNLDSPAKKTFLKNEIDKARNLKLPLHEQQIKDAISEAVERVETPAPCKCIHDSEGSKCEFGNCQVLQPRGNTRDAGGRVFTAMVRSIEKDDGLHLSHACQALFKPCQGPGSTGQTGRPLWCKPAHR
;
A
#
# COMPACT_ATOMS: atom_id res chain seq x y z
N MET A 1 37.54 -17.28 0.94
CA MET A 1 36.26 -16.98 0.28
C MET A 1 35.02 -17.17 1.20
N ARG A 2 34.98 -16.56 2.40
CA ARG A 2 33.78 -16.64 3.28
C ARG A 2 33.34 -15.30 3.91
N LEU A 3 33.98 -14.19 3.54
CA LEU A 3 33.65 -12.85 4.05
C LEU A 3 32.78 -12.01 3.09
N HIS A 4 32.94 -12.16 1.77
CA HIS A 4 32.20 -11.35 0.79
C HIS A 4 30.67 -11.49 0.84
N ALA A 5 30.13 -12.66 1.20
CA ALA A 5 28.69 -12.82 1.36
C ALA A 5 28.11 -12.07 2.58
N LEU A 6 28.95 -11.75 3.58
CA LEU A 6 28.58 -10.95 4.75
C LEU A 6 28.72 -9.44 4.44
N VAL A 7 29.78 -9.07 3.72
CA VAL A 7 30.02 -7.68 3.28
C VAL A 7 28.95 -7.23 2.27
N LEU A 8 28.49 -8.09 1.37
CA LEU A 8 27.38 -7.77 0.44
C LEU A 8 26.04 -7.52 1.15
N PHE A 9 25.84 -8.03 2.37
CA PHE A 9 24.62 -7.79 3.15
C PHE A 9 24.73 -6.55 4.06
N LEU A 10 25.94 -6.11 4.39
CA LEU A 10 26.18 -4.92 5.23
C LEU A 10 26.44 -3.66 4.39
N GLY A 11 27.13 -3.77 3.25
CA GLY A 11 27.38 -2.66 2.33
C GLY A 11 26.12 -2.12 1.62
N ALA A 12 25.00 -2.83 1.71
CA ALA A 12 23.71 -2.41 1.16
C ALA A 12 22.98 -1.35 2.01
N LEU A 13 23.45 -1.06 3.23
CA LEU A 13 22.79 -0.14 4.18
C LEU A 13 23.58 1.14 4.50
N ALA A 14 24.82 1.28 4.00
CA ALA A 14 25.71 2.40 4.36
C ALA A 14 26.17 3.27 3.17
N GLY A 15 25.66 3.04 1.96
CA GLY A 15 26.05 3.77 0.75
C GLY A 15 24.86 4.48 0.10
N GLY A 16 24.87 5.83 0.12
CA GLY A 16 23.81 6.71 -0.40
C GLY A 16 23.60 6.73 -1.92
N ASN A 17 23.82 5.62 -2.62
CA ASN A 17 23.33 5.38 -3.97
C ASN A 17 22.40 4.17 -3.94
N LEU A 18 21.10 4.41 -4.12
CA LEU A 18 20.05 3.39 -4.07
C LEU A 18 20.15 2.41 -5.26
N LYS A 19 21.15 1.53 -5.24
CA LYS A 19 21.19 0.34 -6.10
C LYS A 19 19.98 -0.51 -5.71
N LEU A 20 18.97 -0.49 -6.57
CA LEU A 20 17.78 -1.31 -6.41
C LEU A 20 18.20 -2.77 -6.17
N PRO A 21 17.65 -3.46 -5.15
CA PRO A 21 18.12 -4.78 -4.70
C PRO A 21 17.79 -5.93 -5.66
N TYR A 22 17.45 -5.60 -6.91
CA TYR A 22 16.96 -6.50 -7.93
C TYR A 22 18.03 -6.71 -9.01
N PRO A 23 18.25 -7.94 -9.48
CA PRO A 23 19.22 -8.19 -10.53
C PRO A 23 18.81 -7.45 -11.81
N THR A 24 19.75 -6.66 -12.35
CA THR A 24 19.61 -6.13 -13.70
C THR A 24 19.77 -7.26 -14.70
N ALA A 25 18.84 -7.37 -15.65
CA ALA A 25 18.90 -8.32 -16.75
C ALA A 25 18.54 -7.60 -18.05
N SER A 26 19.14 -7.97 -19.18
CA SER A 26 18.73 -7.37 -20.44
C SER A 26 17.30 -7.82 -20.81
N PRO A 27 16.49 -6.95 -21.43
CA PRO A 27 15.19 -7.34 -21.96
C PRO A 27 15.27 -8.56 -22.89
N ARG A 28 16.40 -8.74 -23.59
CA ARG A 28 16.66 -9.83 -24.52
C ARG A 28 16.83 -11.18 -23.82
N GLU A 29 17.62 -11.26 -22.74
CA GLU A 29 17.77 -12.47 -21.94
C GLU A 29 16.42 -12.89 -21.34
N VAL A 30 15.70 -11.93 -20.76
CA VAL A 30 14.39 -12.17 -20.15
C VAL A 30 13.37 -12.64 -21.19
N ALA A 31 13.36 -12.05 -22.39
CA ALA A 31 12.53 -12.46 -23.51
C ALA A 31 12.76 -13.92 -23.95
N GLN A 32 13.96 -14.47 -23.76
CA GLN A 32 14.27 -15.86 -24.13
C GLN A 32 13.88 -16.90 -23.08
N LEU A 33 13.61 -16.49 -21.83
CA LEU A 33 13.26 -17.42 -20.75
C LEU A 33 12.04 -18.30 -21.11
N PRO A 34 12.06 -19.62 -20.83
CA PRO A 34 10.94 -20.51 -21.09
C PRO A 34 9.80 -20.26 -20.09
N MET A 35 8.56 -20.18 -20.58
CA MET A 35 7.38 -19.92 -19.75
C MET A 35 6.46 -21.13 -19.66
N ALA A 36 5.92 -21.38 -18.45
CA ALA A 36 5.01 -22.50 -18.18
C ALA A 36 3.68 -22.40 -18.95
N ASP A 37 3.22 -21.18 -19.28
CA ASP A 37 2.03 -20.95 -20.12
C ASP A 37 2.31 -21.03 -21.63
N LYS A 38 3.54 -21.41 -22.01
CA LYS A 38 4.03 -21.50 -23.40
C LYS A 38 4.02 -20.17 -24.15
N SER A 39 4.11 -19.03 -23.44
CA SER A 39 4.35 -17.72 -24.07
C SER A 39 5.56 -17.79 -25.01
N PRO A 40 5.46 -17.29 -26.26
CA PRO A 40 6.53 -17.43 -27.24
C PRO A 40 7.81 -16.73 -26.79
N SER A 41 8.95 -17.40 -26.91
CA SER A 41 10.27 -16.82 -26.61
C SER A 41 10.67 -15.77 -27.64
N GLY A 42 11.55 -14.85 -27.24
CA GLY A 42 11.96 -13.69 -28.03
C GLY A 42 11.05 -12.47 -27.85
N PHE A 43 10.00 -12.54 -27.03
CA PHE A 43 9.02 -11.46 -26.85
C PHE A 43 8.66 -11.19 -25.39
N LEU A 44 8.30 -9.94 -25.14
CA LEU A 44 7.75 -9.44 -23.88
C LEU A 44 6.31 -8.97 -24.11
N PHE A 45 5.53 -8.88 -23.03
CA PHE A 45 4.10 -8.57 -23.09
C PHE A 45 3.73 -7.46 -22.11
N ARG A 46 2.69 -6.69 -22.45
CA ARG A 46 2.09 -5.71 -21.54
C ARG A 46 0.58 -5.66 -21.75
N GLY A 47 -0.18 -5.74 -20.66
CA GLY A 47 -1.61 -5.44 -20.68
C GLY A 47 -1.83 -3.95 -20.48
N ASP A 48 -2.67 -3.34 -21.32
CA ASP A 48 -3.08 -1.94 -21.18
C ASP A 48 -4.52 -1.78 -21.72
N SER A 49 -5.33 -0.91 -21.11
CA SER A 49 -6.71 -0.66 -21.54
C SER A 49 -6.80 0.37 -22.66
N ARG A 50 -5.72 1.09 -22.96
CA ARG A 50 -5.65 2.04 -24.10
C ARG A 50 -5.61 1.28 -25.43
N PRO A 51 -6.29 1.77 -26.48
CA PRO A 51 -6.39 1.07 -27.76
C PRO A 51 -5.09 1.18 -28.60
N PRO A 52 -4.86 0.25 -29.55
CA PRO A 52 -3.61 0.19 -30.32
C PRO A 52 -3.27 1.47 -31.07
N ARG A 53 -4.28 2.19 -31.58
CA ARG A 53 -4.13 3.55 -32.13
C ARG A 53 -3.25 4.47 -31.27
N VAL A 54 -3.51 4.50 -29.95
CA VAL A 54 -2.80 5.40 -29.02
C VAL A 54 -1.42 4.83 -28.69
N ILE A 55 -1.33 3.52 -28.48
CA ILE A 55 -0.10 2.86 -28.04
C ILE A 55 0.92 2.70 -29.18
N PHE A 56 0.49 2.56 -30.42
CA PHE A 56 1.37 2.56 -31.60
C PHE A 56 1.83 3.97 -31.96
N GLU A 57 1.12 5.03 -31.53
CA GLU A 57 1.52 6.43 -31.75
C GLU A 57 2.45 6.94 -30.62
N GLU A 58 2.07 6.74 -29.36
CA GLU A 58 2.80 7.24 -28.18
C GLU A 58 3.88 6.28 -27.64
N GLY A 59 3.69 4.96 -27.85
CA GLY A 59 4.44 3.92 -27.15
C GLY A 59 4.00 3.76 -25.68
N PHE A 60 4.95 3.43 -24.80
CA PHE A 60 4.72 3.36 -23.36
C PHE A 60 5.64 4.30 -22.60
N HIS A 61 5.05 5.30 -21.94
CA HIS A 61 5.75 6.18 -21.01
C HIS A 61 5.71 5.64 -19.57
N PRO A 62 6.76 5.86 -18.75
CA PRO A 62 6.73 5.59 -17.33
C PRO A 62 5.56 6.30 -16.64
N PHE A 63 4.71 5.53 -15.97
CA PHE A 63 3.58 6.07 -15.21
C PHE A 63 3.88 5.97 -13.71
N ARG A 64 3.37 6.94 -12.92
CA ARG A 64 3.46 6.90 -11.45
C ARG A 64 2.49 5.87 -10.85
N CYS A 65 2.76 4.58 -11.05
CA CYS A 65 2.10 3.50 -10.35
C CYS A 65 2.98 2.97 -9.21
N HIS A 66 2.42 2.89 -8.00
CA HIS A 66 3.04 2.26 -6.84
C HIS A 66 3.28 0.75 -7.08
N TYR A 67 4.38 0.22 -6.54
CA TYR A 67 4.39 -0.81 -5.45
C TYR A 67 5.68 -1.65 -5.42
N LEU A 68 6.40 -1.78 -6.54
CA LEU A 68 7.47 -2.80 -6.68
C LEU A 68 8.89 -2.25 -6.52
N LEU A 69 9.11 -1.02 -6.98
CA LEU A 69 10.36 -0.28 -6.87
C LEU A 69 10.00 1.04 -6.19
N ASP A 70 10.40 1.20 -4.92
CA ASP A 70 10.11 2.42 -4.14
C ASP A 70 11.04 3.57 -4.57
N THR A 71 10.83 4.01 -5.80
CA THR A 71 11.59 5.07 -6.45
C THR A 71 10.66 6.25 -6.67
N SER A 72 10.95 7.36 -5.99
CA SER A 72 10.18 8.62 -6.03
C SER A 72 10.09 9.29 -7.41
N LYS A 73 10.75 8.72 -8.44
CA LYS A 73 10.72 9.14 -9.83
C LYS A 73 10.11 8.01 -10.67
N ALA A 74 8.99 8.26 -11.33
CA ALA A 74 8.43 7.33 -12.32
C ALA A 74 9.38 7.22 -13.52
N ARG A 75 10.22 6.20 -13.47
CA ARG A 75 11.26 5.92 -14.46
C ARG A 75 10.98 4.66 -15.28
N PHE A 76 10.13 3.77 -14.78
CA PHE A 76 10.01 2.43 -15.33
C PHE A 76 8.68 2.17 -16.04
N VAL A 77 8.74 1.36 -17.09
CA VAL A 77 7.59 0.67 -17.67
C VAL A 77 7.64 -0.80 -17.24
N SER A 78 6.60 -1.28 -16.55
CA SER A 78 6.46 -2.72 -16.25
C SER A 78 6.03 -3.46 -17.52
N LEU A 79 6.80 -4.48 -17.84
CA LEU A 79 6.53 -5.53 -18.82
C LEU A 79 6.48 -6.88 -18.12
N THR A 80 5.92 -7.88 -18.77
CA THR A 80 6.03 -9.27 -18.31
C THR A 80 6.44 -10.22 -19.42
N ARG A 81 7.24 -11.23 -19.08
CA ARG A 81 7.57 -12.32 -20.00
C ARG A 81 6.40 -13.30 -20.20
N ARG A 82 5.39 -13.26 -19.33
CA ARG A 82 4.25 -14.19 -19.29
C ARG A 82 2.98 -13.56 -19.87
N ALA A 83 2.55 -13.99 -21.05
CA ALA A 83 1.37 -13.46 -21.75
C ALA A 83 0.09 -13.61 -20.92
N THR A 84 -0.08 -14.70 -20.16
CA THR A 84 -1.25 -14.84 -19.27
C THR A 84 -1.29 -13.81 -18.14
N SER A 85 -0.13 -13.33 -17.65
CA SER A 85 -0.08 -12.20 -16.71
C SER A 85 -0.50 -10.89 -17.37
N ALA A 86 -0.06 -10.64 -18.61
CA ALA A 86 -0.48 -9.45 -19.36
C ALA A 86 -2.00 -9.39 -19.59
N ILE A 87 -2.67 -10.52 -19.80
CA ILE A 87 -4.14 -10.57 -19.93
C ILE A 87 -4.86 -10.05 -18.66
N PHE A 88 -4.33 -10.32 -17.46
CA PHE A 88 -4.93 -9.81 -16.23
C PHE A 88 -4.85 -8.28 -16.09
N TYR A 89 -3.87 -7.64 -16.74
CA TYR A 89 -3.70 -6.18 -16.75
C TYR A 89 -4.41 -5.48 -17.92
N ALA A 90 -4.84 -6.22 -18.95
CA ALA A 90 -5.44 -5.66 -20.16
C ALA A 90 -6.68 -4.78 -19.91
N ASN A 91 -7.41 -5.01 -18.81
CA ASN A 91 -8.59 -4.22 -18.40
C ASN A 91 -8.28 -3.04 -17.45
N GLY A 92 -6.99 -2.71 -17.23
CA GLY A 92 -6.57 -1.61 -16.37
C GLY A 92 -6.77 -1.84 -14.86
N ARG A 93 -7.02 -3.08 -14.40
CA ARG A 93 -7.13 -3.39 -12.97
C ARG A 93 -5.80 -3.24 -12.23
N HIS A 94 -5.55 -2.06 -11.67
CA HIS A 94 -4.67 -1.92 -10.51
C HIS A 94 -5.47 -2.11 -9.22
N ALA A 95 -5.26 -3.25 -8.55
CA ALA A 95 -5.65 -3.57 -7.17
C ALA A 95 -6.88 -2.82 -6.58
N GLY A 96 -8.09 -3.23 -6.97
CA GLY A 96 -9.32 -2.91 -6.25
C GLY A 96 -10.36 -2.07 -7.02
N ASN A 97 -11.54 -2.66 -7.17
CA ASN A 97 -12.82 -2.06 -7.57
C ASN A 97 -13.05 -1.68 -9.05
N LYS A 98 -14.04 -2.38 -9.63
CA LYS A 98 -14.69 -2.26 -10.95
C LYS A 98 -13.78 -2.39 -12.18
N VAL A 99 -14.27 -3.18 -13.12
CA VAL A 99 -13.74 -3.31 -14.48
C VAL A 99 -14.00 -1.99 -15.19
N LEU A 100 -12.94 -1.28 -15.58
CA LEU A 100 -13.06 0.02 -16.24
C LEU A 100 -13.59 -0.09 -17.67
N THR A 101 -13.21 -1.16 -18.37
CA THR A 101 -13.58 -1.45 -19.76
C THR A 101 -13.87 -2.94 -19.94
N THR A 102 -14.89 -3.28 -20.73
CA THR A 102 -15.18 -4.68 -21.12
C THR A 102 -14.12 -5.25 -22.07
N GLN A 103 -13.40 -4.36 -22.76
CA GLN A 103 -12.32 -4.65 -23.70
C GLN A 103 -10.96 -4.30 -23.10
N GLY A 104 -9.90 -4.92 -23.61
CA GLY A 104 -8.53 -4.61 -23.23
C GLY A 104 -7.54 -5.22 -24.21
N TYR A 105 -6.27 -4.82 -24.10
CA TYR A 105 -5.25 -5.18 -25.10
C TYR A 105 -4.02 -5.79 -24.44
N VAL A 106 -3.48 -6.84 -25.08
CA VAL A 106 -2.15 -7.37 -24.76
C VAL A 106 -1.21 -7.03 -25.91
N TYR A 107 -0.30 -6.11 -25.62
CA TYR A 107 0.74 -5.69 -26.54
C TYR A 107 1.90 -6.68 -26.52
N VAL A 108 2.44 -6.97 -27.70
CA VAL A 108 3.63 -7.78 -27.91
C VAL A 108 4.78 -6.84 -28.22
N LEU A 109 5.89 -6.96 -27.49
CA LEU A 109 7.04 -6.08 -27.59
C LEU A 109 8.29 -6.89 -27.93
N SER A 110 9.07 -6.35 -28.85
CA SER A 110 10.38 -6.86 -29.21
C SER A 110 11.43 -6.35 -28.21
N PRO A 111 12.29 -7.23 -27.66
CA PRO A 111 13.41 -6.79 -26.82
C PRO A 111 14.43 -5.96 -27.62
N GLU A 112 14.40 -6.02 -28.95
CA GLU A 112 15.41 -5.40 -29.80
C GLU A 112 15.30 -3.87 -29.81
N GLY A 113 14.10 -3.32 -29.64
CA GLY A 113 13.87 -1.89 -29.41
C GLY A 113 14.13 -1.43 -27.96
N MET A 114 14.71 -2.29 -27.12
CA MET A 114 15.05 -2.03 -25.72
C MET A 114 16.47 -2.51 -25.36
N ARG A 115 17.32 -2.83 -26.35
CA ARG A 115 18.69 -3.34 -26.14
C ARG A 115 19.53 -2.46 -25.23
N ASP A 116 19.44 -1.14 -25.41
CA ASP A 116 20.23 -0.16 -24.66
C ASP A 116 19.57 0.31 -23.35
N ARG A 117 18.48 -0.36 -22.92
CA ARG A 117 17.76 -0.02 -21.70
C ARG A 117 18.16 -0.95 -20.55
N THR A 118 18.56 -0.36 -19.43
CA THR A 118 18.64 -1.08 -18.16
C THR A 118 17.23 -1.54 -17.76
N ALA A 119 17.10 -2.81 -17.41
CA ALA A 119 15.86 -3.35 -16.90
C ALA A 119 16.10 -4.17 -15.63
N TYR A 120 15.21 -4.01 -14.66
CA TYR A 120 15.29 -4.66 -13.35
C TYR A 120 14.34 -5.85 -13.36
N TRP A 121 14.88 -7.05 -13.16
CA TRP A 121 14.11 -8.29 -13.14
C TRP A 121 13.59 -8.53 -11.72
N LEU A 122 12.29 -8.81 -11.60
CA LEU A 122 11.58 -8.90 -10.32
C LEU A 122 11.08 -10.35 -10.07
N PRO A 123 11.98 -11.35 -9.86
CA PRO A 123 11.59 -12.76 -9.79
C PRO A 123 10.89 -13.19 -8.50
N ASP A 124 11.13 -12.47 -7.39
CA ASP A 124 10.79 -12.90 -6.02
C ASP A 124 9.78 -11.99 -5.30
N ILE A 125 9.12 -11.05 -6.00
CA ILE A 125 8.05 -10.26 -5.38
C ILE A 125 6.78 -11.13 -5.28
N ASP A 126 6.61 -11.72 -4.10
CA ASP A 126 5.52 -12.58 -3.65
C ASP A 126 5.41 -13.95 -4.36
N LYS A 127 5.66 -15.03 -3.60
CA LYS A 127 5.54 -16.42 -4.09
C LYS A 127 4.13 -16.98 -4.04
N ALA A 128 3.21 -16.35 -3.30
CA ALA A 128 1.81 -16.78 -3.18
C ALA A 128 0.99 -16.36 -4.41
N ASN A 129 1.30 -15.19 -4.97
CA ASN A 129 0.68 -14.67 -6.19
C ASN A 129 1.55 -15.00 -7.41
N GLY A 130 0.95 -15.51 -8.50
CA GLY A 130 1.66 -16.06 -9.68
C GLY A 130 2.41 -15.05 -10.60
N TRP A 131 2.90 -13.94 -10.06
CA TRP A 131 3.37 -12.72 -10.74
C TRP A 131 4.88 -12.77 -11.10
N LYS A 132 5.47 -13.98 -11.15
CA LYS A 132 6.91 -14.30 -11.15
C LYS A 132 7.77 -13.83 -12.34
N PHE A 133 7.27 -12.93 -13.19
CA PHE A 133 7.89 -12.63 -14.48
C PHE A 133 7.78 -11.16 -14.89
N GLU A 134 7.86 -10.23 -13.95
CA GLU A 134 7.86 -8.79 -14.25
C GLU A 134 9.27 -8.22 -14.47
N LEU A 135 9.36 -7.34 -15.46
CA LEU A 135 10.56 -6.63 -15.89
C LEU A 135 10.26 -5.14 -15.90
N ALA A 136 10.95 -4.38 -15.06
CA ALA A 136 10.84 -2.92 -15.01
C ALA A 136 11.93 -2.29 -15.91
N VAL A 137 11.54 -1.84 -17.10
CA VAL A 137 12.46 -1.23 -18.10
C VAL A 137 12.57 0.28 -17.85
N ASP A 138 13.79 0.82 -17.75
CA ASP A 138 14.03 2.26 -17.54
C ASP A 138 13.75 3.08 -18.81
N GLY A 139 13.08 4.22 -18.64
CA GLY A 139 12.67 5.13 -19.72
C GLY A 139 11.36 4.73 -20.41
N SER A 140 11.04 5.47 -21.49
CA SER A 140 9.89 5.15 -22.34
C SER A 140 10.24 4.10 -23.38
N ILE A 141 9.31 3.18 -23.64
CA ILE A 141 9.40 2.22 -24.74
C ILE A 141 8.79 2.88 -25.98
N GLN A 142 9.56 2.95 -27.05
CA GLN A 142 9.18 3.62 -28.29
C GLN A 142 8.16 2.80 -29.11
N PRO A 143 7.28 3.45 -29.88
CA PRO A 143 6.41 2.82 -30.88
C PRO A 143 7.04 1.66 -31.66
N GLY A 144 8.23 1.88 -32.25
CA GLY A 144 8.90 0.91 -33.11
C GLY A 144 9.33 -0.39 -32.42
N ALA A 145 9.35 -0.46 -31.09
CA ALA A 145 9.59 -1.68 -30.33
C ALA A 145 8.33 -2.56 -30.18
N ILE A 146 7.15 -2.01 -30.47
CA ILE A 146 5.86 -2.69 -30.33
C ILE A 146 5.55 -3.40 -31.64
N VAL A 147 5.33 -4.71 -31.56
CA VAL A 147 5.07 -5.59 -32.71
C VAL A 147 3.61 -5.51 -33.16
N GLY A 148 2.71 -5.37 -32.19
CA GLY A 148 1.27 -5.39 -32.38
C GLY A 148 0.53 -5.69 -31.08
N ALA A 149 -0.78 -5.90 -31.18
CA ALA A 149 -1.64 -6.13 -30.04
C ALA A 149 -2.71 -7.19 -30.31
N TYR A 150 -3.02 -8.00 -29.30
CA TYR A 150 -4.24 -8.81 -29.27
C TYR A 150 -5.36 -8.03 -28.56
N ARG A 151 -6.52 -7.87 -29.22
CA ARG A 151 -7.74 -7.38 -28.55
C ARG A 151 -8.42 -8.53 -27.81
N PHE A 152 -8.75 -8.28 -26.55
CA PHE A 152 -9.55 -9.18 -25.71
C PHE A 152 -10.86 -8.52 -25.29
N ASP A 153 -11.94 -9.28 -25.39
CA ASP A 153 -13.25 -8.93 -24.82
C ASP A 153 -13.57 -9.80 -23.59
N ASN A 154 -14.65 -9.46 -22.87
CA ASN A 154 -15.19 -10.18 -21.71
C ASN A 154 -14.26 -10.26 -20.49
N LEU A 155 -13.27 -9.36 -20.38
CA LEU A 155 -12.29 -9.29 -19.28
C LEU A 155 -12.87 -9.05 -17.88
N GLY A 156 -14.19 -8.85 -17.76
CA GLY A 156 -14.89 -8.59 -16.50
C GLY A 156 -15.83 -9.68 -16.01
N THR A 157 -16.23 -10.62 -16.87
CA THR A 157 -17.40 -11.50 -16.64
C THR A 157 -17.16 -12.97 -16.98
N GLY A 158 -16.00 -13.34 -17.52
CA GLY A 158 -15.74 -14.73 -17.90
C GLY A 158 -14.28 -15.02 -18.29
N LYS A 159 -14.10 -16.07 -19.09
CA LYS A 159 -12.80 -16.40 -19.70
C LYS A 159 -12.51 -15.39 -20.83
N PRO A 160 -11.37 -14.69 -20.83
CA PRO A 160 -11.00 -13.75 -21.89
C PRO A 160 -11.05 -14.40 -23.29
N THR A 161 -11.70 -13.76 -24.24
CA THR A 161 -11.71 -14.19 -25.65
C THR A 161 -10.79 -13.29 -26.46
N VAL A 162 -9.88 -13.89 -27.25
CA VAL A 162 -9.10 -13.15 -28.25
C VAL A 162 -10.02 -12.91 -29.44
N GLU A 163 -10.29 -11.64 -29.74
CA GLU A 163 -11.13 -11.26 -30.88
C GLU A 163 -10.30 -11.02 -32.14
N GLU A 164 -9.14 -10.35 -32.00
CA GLU A 164 -8.40 -9.82 -33.14
C GLU A 164 -6.90 -9.68 -32.83
N TRP A 165 -6.05 -9.86 -33.86
CA TRP A 165 -4.66 -9.43 -33.86
C TRP A 165 -4.52 -8.18 -34.73
N ILE A 166 -3.95 -7.13 -34.15
CA ILE A 166 -3.74 -5.83 -34.80
C ILE A 166 -2.23 -5.63 -34.88
N ALA A 167 -1.66 -5.72 -36.09
CA ALA A 167 -0.24 -5.49 -36.32
C ALA A 167 0.11 -4.00 -36.18
N ASN A 168 1.31 -3.68 -35.65
CA ASN A 168 1.82 -2.32 -35.69
C ASN A 168 2.50 -2.07 -37.04
N PRO A 169 2.04 -1.13 -37.88
CA PRO A 169 2.71 -0.82 -39.15
C PRO A 169 4.11 -0.23 -38.93
N ASP A 170 4.35 0.43 -37.80
CA ASP A 170 5.60 1.13 -37.49
C ASP A 170 6.64 0.26 -36.77
N TYR A 171 6.47 -1.07 -36.76
CA TYR A 171 7.39 -1.99 -36.11
C TYR A 171 8.76 -2.05 -36.83
N GLN A 172 9.83 -1.67 -36.12
CA GLN A 172 11.14 -1.41 -36.73
C GLN A 172 12.10 -2.62 -36.78
N TYR A 173 11.77 -3.74 -36.11
CA TYR A 173 12.67 -4.89 -35.96
C TYR A 173 12.19 -6.21 -36.60
N PRO A 174 11.56 -6.21 -37.80
CA PRO A 174 10.99 -7.43 -38.39
C PRO A 174 12.04 -8.44 -38.86
N LYS A 175 13.31 -8.03 -39.03
CA LYS A 175 14.42 -8.92 -39.43
C LYS A 175 15.08 -9.58 -38.22
N GLU A 176 15.29 -8.81 -37.16
CA GLU A 176 16.00 -9.20 -35.94
C GLU A 176 15.11 -9.99 -34.99
N SER A 177 13.82 -9.64 -34.95
CA SER A 177 12.80 -10.29 -34.13
C SER A 177 11.51 -10.47 -34.95
N PRO A 178 11.51 -11.44 -35.89
CA PRO A 178 10.36 -11.73 -36.74
C PRO A 178 9.22 -12.34 -35.92
N PHE A 179 8.20 -11.54 -35.62
CA PHE A 179 6.96 -12.05 -35.06
C PHE A 179 5.99 -12.41 -36.17
N THR A 180 5.83 -13.71 -36.43
CA THR A 180 4.64 -14.19 -37.12
C THR A 180 3.53 -14.34 -36.07
N PRO A 181 2.37 -13.65 -36.18
CA PRO A 181 1.20 -13.97 -35.39
C PRO A 181 0.67 -15.34 -35.82
N LYS A 182 1.26 -16.41 -35.26
CA LYS A 182 0.96 -17.79 -35.66
C LYS A 182 -0.43 -18.20 -35.21
N GLY A 183 -1.38 -18.07 -36.12
CA GLY A 183 -2.63 -18.82 -36.07
C GLY A 183 -2.37 -20.33 -36.22
N ARG A 184 -2.18 -21.01 -35.08
CA ARG A 184 -2.24 -22.48 -34.79
C ARG A 184 -0.95 -23.13 -34.25
N GLY A 185 -1.14 -23.97 -33.22
CA GLY A 185 -0.14 -24.77 -32.48
C GLY A 185 0.62 -24.01 -31.35
N CYS A 186 0.22 -23.99 -30.07
CA CYS A 186 -0.45 -25.00 -29.24
C CYS A 186 -1.97 -25.21 -29.48
N TRP A 187 -2.57 -24.43 -30.38
CA TRP A 187 -3.90 -24.66 -30.93
C TRP A 187 -3.82 -25.55 -32.18
N ALA A 188 -3.68 -26.87 -31.97
CA ALA A 188 -3.46 -27.93 -32.96
C ALA A 188 -2.09 -27.93 -33.70
N ARG A 189 -1.46 -29.10 -33.75
CA ARG A 189 -0.46 -29.50 -34.75
C ARG A 189 -1.17 -30.39 -35.77
N SER A 190 -0.84 -30.25 -37.06
CA SER A 190 -0.69 -31.37 -38.03
C SER A 190 -0.32 -30.83 -39.41
N CYS A 191 0.52 -31.60 -40.12
CA CYS A 191 0.86 -31.51 -41.54
C CYS A 191 1.54 -30.23 -42.06
N ALA A 192 2.83 -30.35 -42.39
CA ALA A 192 3.44 -29.61 -43.48
C ALA A 192 3.11 -30.34 -44.80
N GLY A 193 2.75 -29.60 -45.85
CA GLY A 193 2.34 -30.19 -47.14
C GLY A 193 1.81 -29.14 -48.11
N VAL A 194 2.62 -28.85 -49.11
CA VAL A 194 2.47 -27.98 -50.30
C VAL A 194 1.04 -27.72 -50.82
N LYS A 195 0.85 -26.52 -51.40
CA LYS A 195 -0.20 -26.10 -52.35
C LYS A 195 -0.88 -27.27 -53.12
N HIS A 196 -2.21 -27.41 -53.05
CA HIS A 196 -3.09 -27.13 -54.20
C HIS A 196 -4.60 -27.18 -53.89
N LEU A 197 -5.34 -26.33 -54.60
CA LEU A 197 -6.76 -26.41 -54.99
C LEU A 197 -7.87 -26.55 -53.91
N ALA A 198 -9.08 -26.18 -54.32
CA ALA A 198 -10.26 -26.06 -53.47
C ALA A 198 -11.12 -27.33 -53.46
N SER A 199 -11.95 -27.48 -52.41
CA SER A 199 -13.41 -27.64 -52.50
C SER A 199 -14.03 -28.52 -51.38
N VAL A 200 -15.17 -28.04 -50.88
CA VAL A 200 -16.36 -28.81 -50.43
C VAL A 200 -16.29 -29.66 -49.13
N THR A 201 -17.38 -29.53 -48.36
CA THR A 201 -17.84 -30.32 -47.18
C THR A 201 -16.95 -30.45 -45.94
N CYS A 202 -17.27 -29.62 -44.93
CA CYS A 202 -17.03 -29.95 -43.51
C CYS A 202 -18.35 -30.38 -42.82
N ARG A 203 -18.38 -31.54 -42.16
CA ARG A 203 -19.38 -31.89 -41.13
C ARG A 203 -18.71 -32.60 -39.95
N GLY A 204 -18.85 -32.02 -38.75
CA GLY A 204 -18.48 -32.62 -37.45
C GLY A 204 -16.97 -32.64 -37.12
N ILE A 205 -16.52 -32.54 -35.86
CA ILE A 205 -17.21 -32.30 -34.58
C ILE A 205 -16.37 -31.35 -33.68
N SER A 206 -17.10 -30.47 -32.98
CA SER A 206 -16.74 -29.60 -31.83
C SER A 206 -15.47 -29.86 -31.00
N CYS A 207 -14.70 -28.79 -30.78
CA CYS A 207 -14.29 -28.36 -29.42
C CYS A 207 -14.42 -26.83 -29.29
N PHE A 208 -15.08 -26.36 -28.22
CA PHE A 208 -15.67 -25.02 -28.04
C PHE A 208 -16.80 -24.67 -29.03
N ARG A 209 -18.03 -24.57 -28.51
CA ARG A 209 -19.18 -24.06 -29.27
C ARG A 209 -19.06 -22.56 -29.48
N LEU A 210 -18.87 -22.14 -30.74
CA LEU A 210 -19.29 -20.81 -31.19
C LEU A 210 -20.80 -20.64 -30.90
N LYS A 211 -21.18 -19.54 -30.22
CA LYS A 211 -22.56 -19.05 -30.35
C LYS A 211 -22.71 -18.59 -31.80
N LYS A 212 -23.49 -19.31 -32.61
CA LYS A 212 -23.94 -18.77 -33.91
C LYS A 212 -24.62 -17.42 -33.65
N ALA A 213 -24.16 -16.37 -34.34
CA ALA A 213 -24.87 -15.10 -34.36
C ALA A 213 -26.30 -15.33 -34.87
N ARG A 214 -27.28 -14.78 -34.16
CA ARG A 214 -28.68 -14.79 -34.57
C ARG A 214 -28.86 -13.61 -35.54
N PRO A 215 -29.28 -13.81 -36.81
CA PRO A 215 -29.56 -12.68 -37.68
C PRO A 215 -30.75 -11.89 -37.12
N THR A 216 -30.57 -10.60 -36.94
CA THR A 216 -31.69 -9.67 -36.73
C THR A 216 -32.20 -9.19 -38.08
N ALA A 217 -33.35 -9.71 -38.49
CA ALA A 217 -34.20 -9.10 -39.50
C ALA A 217 -35.62 -9.02 -38.91
N GLY A 218 -36.26 -7.86 -39.04
CA GLY A 218 -37.62 -7.64 -38.54
C GLY A 218 -38.68 -7.75 -39.64
N ALA A 219 -39.91 -7.37 -39.26
CA ALA A 219 -41.14 -7.27 -40.05
C ALA A 219 -41.98 -8.57 -40.22
N SER A 220 -43.24 -8.43 -39.80
CA SER A 220 -44.43 -9.29 -39.98
C SER A 220 -44.88 -9.42 -41.45
N PRO A 221 -46.01 -10.10 -41.80
CA PRO A 221 -46.97 -10.88 -40.99
C PRO A 221 -47.34 -12.28 -41.54
N GLY A 222 -48.19 -13.03 -40.81
CA GLY A 222 -49.22 -13.88 -41.44
C GLY A 222 -49.20 -15.40 -41.16
N GLN A 223 -50.25 -15.87 -40.46
CA GLN A 223 -51.18 -16.92 -40.89
C GLN A 223 -50.69 -18.36 -41.20
N GLY A 224 -51.34 -19.38 -40.61
CA GLY A 224 -51.46 -20.71 -41.24
C GLY A 224 -51.22 -21.95 -40.34
N ASP A 225 -52.28 -22.74 -40.19
CA ASP A 225 -52.45 -24.00 -39.44
C ASP A 225 -51.61 -25.24 -39.85
N GLY A 226 -51.65 -26.30 -39.01
CA GLY A 226 -51.30 -27.70 -39.34
C GLY A 226 -50.26 -28.33 -38.38
N LYS A 227 -50.58 -29.34 -37.54
CA LYS A 227 -50.72 -30.80 -37.85
C LYS A 227 -49.51 -31.36 -38.63
N THR A 228 -48.81 -32.44 -38.26
CA THR A 228 -49.15 -33.58 -37.36
C THR A 228 -47.88 -34.39 -36.95
N ASN A 229 -47.96 -35.21 -35.88
CA ASN A 229 -47.07 -36.35 -35.57
C ASN A 229 -47.34 -37.54 -36.57
N PRO A 230 -46.72 -38.76 -36.53
CA PRO A 230 -45.86 -39.37 -35.49
C PRO A 230 -44.67 -40.26 -36.00
N GLY A 231 -44.06 -41.02 -35.07
CA GLY A 231 -43.30 -42.26 -35.34
C GLY A 231 -41.77 -42.10 -35.53
N GLU A 232 -40.91 -43.04 -35.14
CA GLU A 232 -41.11 -44.20 -34.25
C GLU A 232 -39.74 -44.64 -33.67
N SER A 233 -39.77 -45.54 -32.68
CA SER A 233 -38.63 -46.15 -31.95
C SER A 233 -38.01 -47.32 -32.80
N PRO A 234 -37.02 -48.17 -32.36
CA PRO A 234 -36.48 -48.35 -31.01
C PRO A 234 -34.97 -48.74 -30.85
N GLU A 235 -34.62 -49.09 -29.59
CA GLU A 235 -33.46 -49.85 -29.07
C GLU A 235 -32.09 -49.11 -28.93
N THR A 236 -31.27 -49.33 -27.90
CA THR A 236 -31.20 -50.48 -26.94
C THR A 236 -30.92 -50.08 -25.46
N LYS A 237 -31.32 -50.98 -24.54
CA LYS A 237 -31.02 -51.13 -23.09
C LYS A 237 -29.48 -51.15 -22.81
N ALA A 238 -28.85 -51.09 -21.61
CA ALA A 238 -29.15 -51.01 -20.15
C ALA A 238 -27.78 -50.79 -19.40
N ALA A 239 -27.59 -50.65 -18.07
CA ALA A 239 -28.34 -50.15 -16.89
C ALA A 239 -27.39 -50.14 -15.62
N LEU A 240 -27.87 -49.68 -14.44
CA LEU A 240 -27.27 -49.79 -13.07
C LEU A 240 -26.01 -48.92 -12.78
N CYS A 241 -25.75 -48.37 -11.57
CA CYS A 241 -26.38 -48.35 -10.22
C CYS A 241 -25.97 -47.01 -9.51
N LYS A 242 -26.79 -46.16 -8.86
CA LYS A 242 -27.69 -46.21 -7.66
C LYS A 242 -27.06 -45.68 -6.34
N ARG A 243 -27.88 -44.93 -5.55
CA ARG A 243 -27.70 -44.30 -4.20
C ARG A 243 -27.08 -42.87 -4.17
N GLY A 244 -27.66 -41.89 -3.45
CA GLY A 244 -28.88 -41.91 -2.61
C GLY A 244 -29.44 -40.51 -2.26
N LEU A 245 -30.71 -40.47 -1.83
CA LEU A 245 -31.49 -39.28 -1.42
C LEU A 245 -31.40 -39.02 0.09
N ALA A 246 -31.72 -37.78 0.49
CA ALA A 246 -32.45 -37.46 1.73
C ALA A 246 -33.25 -36.16 1.53
N ASP A 247 -34.54 -36.18 1.90
CA ASP A 247 -35.48 -35.05 1.81
C ASP A 247 -35.35 -34.08 3.00
N CYS A 248 -36.02 -32.92 2.92
CA CYS A 248 -37.16 -32.58 3.79
C CYS A 248 -37.77 -31.19 3.48
N ASP A 249 -39.08 -31.09 3.71
CA ASP A 249 -39.96 -29.96 3.37
C ASP A 249 -39.86 -28.70 4.27
N GLU A 250 -40.57 -27.65 3.84
CA GLU A 250 -40.97 -26.50 4.67
C GLU A 250 -41.86 -26.91 5.85
N PRO A 251 -41.99 -26.04 6.87
CA PRO A 251 -43.35 -25.56 7.13
C PRO A 251 -43.47 -24.06 7.46
N ASP A 252 -44.63 -23.53 7.07
CA ASP A 252 -45.19 -22.24 7.50
C ASP A 252 -45.33 -22.12 9.04
N SER A 253 -45.13 -20.92 9.58
CA SER A 253 -45.90 -20.48 10.76
C SER A 253 -46.04 -18.95 10.86
N LYS A 254 -47.26 -18.51 11.20
CA LYS A 254 -47.65 -17.10 11.35
C LYS A 254 -47.39 -16.59 12.76
N VAL A 255 -46.92 -15.35 12.91
CA VAL A 255 -47.24 -14.50 14.08
C VAL A 255 -47.53 -13.07 13.62
N ALA A 256 -48.59 -12.47 14.14
CA ALA A 256 -49.07 -11.14 13.78
C ALA A 256 -48.45 -10.03 14.67
N GLY A 257 -48.44 -8.78 14.19
CA GLY A 257 -47.93 -7.64 14.96
C GLY A 257 -48.14 -6.28 14.28
N ASN A 258 -49.32 -5.69 14.51
CA ASN A 258 -49.71 -4.29 14.28
C ASN A 258 -48.67 -3.29 13.74
N ASN A 259 -49.03 -2.57 12.68
CA ASN A 259 -48.81 -1.12 12.64
C ASN A 259 -50.03 -0.41 12.01
N ARG A 260 -50.59 0.52 12.77
CA ARG A 260 -51.83 1.24 12.47
C ARG A 260 -51.50 2.47 11.62
N ALA A 261 -52.30 2.74 10.58
CA ALA A 261 -52.12 3.92 9.77
C ALA A 261 -52.35 5.21 10.59
N ILE A 262 -51.43 6.17 10.47
CA ILE A 262 -51.74 7.60 10.63
C ILE A 262 -51.50 8.20 9.25
N ASP A 263 -52.60 8.47 8.56
CA ASP A 263 -52.63 9.15 7.27
C ASP A 263 -52.73 10.66 7.53
N GLU A 264 -51.61 11.37 7.49
CA GLU A 264 -51.60 12.83 7.54
C GLU A 264 -50.91 13.43 6.32
N GLY A 265 -51.74 14.03 5.46
CA GLY A 265 -51.51 15.40 5.04
C GLY A 265 -50.24 15.63 4.20
N ARG A 266 -50.14 14.98 3.04
CA ARG A 266 -49.13 15.27 2.00
C ARG A 266 -49.34 16.66 1.36
N LYS A 267 -49.21 17.74 2.13
CA LYS A 267 -49.13 19.11 1.61
C LYS A 267 -47.92 19.20 0.70
N ALA A 268 -48.18 19.45 -0.59
CA ALA A 268 -47.14 19.55 -1.60
C ALA A 268 -46.15 20.68 -1.22
N SER A 269 -44.95 20.30 -0.79
CA SER A 269 -43.83 21.22 -0.60
C SER A 269 -43.53 21.90 -1.93
N LYS A 270 -44.06 23.12 -2.10
CA LYS A 270 -43.90 23.98 -3.27
C LYS A 270 -42.41 24.10 -3.55
N LYS A 271 -41.94 23.44 -4.61
CA LYS A 271 -40.52 23.27 -4.92
C LYS A 271 -39.93 24.57 -5.44
N THR A 272 -39.66 25.49 -4.52
CA THR A 272 -39.10 26.81 -4.81
C THR A 272 -37.78 26.62 -5.56
N LYS A 273 -37.79 26.92 -6.88
CA LYS A 273 -36.58 27.00 -7.72
C LYS A 273 -35.74 28.23 -7.30
N GLY A 274 -35.18 28.17 -6.10
CA GLY A 274 -34.25 29.18 -5.58
C GLY A 274 -32.95 29.18 -6.39
N LYS A 275 -32.47 30.38 -6.73
CA LYS A 275 -31.31 30.63 -7.61
C LYS A 275 -30.06 29.84 -7.17
N THR A 276 -29.70 28.80 -7.92
CA THR A 276 -28.47 27.99 -7.74
C THR A 276 -27.18 28.79 -7.87
N ALA A 277 -27.22 29.96 -8.50
CA ALA A 277 -26.08 30.88 -8.65
C ALA A 277 -25.40 31.25 -7.32
N LYS A 278 -26.14 31.34 -6.20
CA LYS A 278 -25.57 31.68 -4.87
C LYS A 278 -24.53 30.64 -4.38
N GLY A 279 -24.63 29.37 -4.79
CA GLY A 279 -23.76 28.29 -4.29
C GLY A 279 -22.31 28.37 -4.79
N GLY A 280 -22.08 28.95 -5.97
CA GLY A 280 -20.75 29.02 -6.58
C GLY A 280 -19.77 29.89 -5.77
N GLU A 281 -20.22 31.07 -5.33
CA GLU A 281 -19.35 32.03 -4.66
C GLU A 281 -18.97 31.61 -3.23
N LEU A 282 -19.88 30.96 -2.51
CA LEU A 282 -19.58 30.36 -1.20
C LEU A 282 -18.52 29.26 -1.36
N MET A 283 -18.61 28.44 -2.40
CA MET A 283 -17.61 27.41 -2.70
C MET A 283 -16.24 27.98 -3.09
N VAL A 284 -16.19 29.11 -3.82
CA VAL A 284 -14.93 29.83 -4.11
C VAL A 284 -14.33 30.40 -2.82
N THR A 285 -15.15 31.07 -2.00
CA THR A 285 -14.74 31.60 -0.69
C THR A 285 -14.18 30.48 0.19
N ALA A 286 -14.90 29.36 0.32
CA ALA A 286 -14.47 28.23 1.13
C ALA A 286 -13.12 27.65 0.69
N ARG A 287 -12.94 27.45 -0.63
CA ARG A 287 -11.68 26.94 -1.20
C ARG A 287 -10.49 27.86 -0.95
N ARG A 288 -10.70 29.18 -1.05
CA ARG A 288 -9.69 30.22 -0.81
C ARG A 288 -9.29 30.26 0.67
N MET A 289 -10.27 30.44 1.56
CA MET A 289 -10.05 30.52 3.00
C MET A 289 -9.43 29.24 3.56
N SER A 290 -9.78 28.06 3.02
CA SER A 290 -9.10 26.81 3.38
C SER A 290 -7.64 26.76 2.97
N ARG A 291 -7.26 27.31 1.81
CA ARG A 291 -5.85 27.34 1.40
C ARG A 291 -5.05 28.27 2.31
N GLU A 292 -5.58 29.46 2.58
CA GLU A 292 -4.96 30.45 3.47
C GLU A 292 -4.84 29.91 4.91
N SER A 293 -5.88 29.22 5.41
CA SER A 293 -5.85 28.54 6.70
C SER A 293 -4.86 27.38 6.72
N PHE A 294 -4.73 26.58 5.64
CA PHE A 294 -3.78 25.47 5.57
C PHE A 294 -2.34 25.97 5.62
N ASN A 295 -2.01 26.99 4.82
CA ASN A 295 -0.70 27.63 4.82
C ASN A 295 -0.33 28.19 6.21
N ARG A 296 -1.28 28.90 6.86
CA ARG A 296 -1.09 29.42 8.23
C ARG A 296 -0.88 28.30 9.24
N LEU A 297 -1.63 27.20 9.14
CA LEU A 297 -1.50 26.03 10.01
C LEU A 297 -0.17 25.31 9.78
N LEU A 298 0.29 25.14 8.53
CA LEU A 298 1.62 24.61 8.24
C LEU A 298 2.70 25.46 8.91
N LYS A 299 2.66 26.78 8.74
CA LYS A 299 3.62 27.68 9.40
C LYS A 299 3.54 27.63 10.94
N GLN A 300 2.34 27.58 11.50
CA GLN A 300 2.13 27.50 12.96
C GLN A 300 2.70 26.20 13.54
N PHE A 301 2.59 25.09 12.82
CA PHE A 301 3.05 23.75 13.25
C PHE A 301 4.45 23.39 12.72
N ASP A 302 5.24 24.40 12.37
CA ASP A 302 6.64 24.28 11.92
C ASP A 302 6.86 23.48 10.61
N TYR A 303 5.82 23.39 9.79
CA TYR A 303 5.85 22.88 8.41
C TYR A 303 5.91 24.01 7.37
N GLY A 304 6.44 25.18 7.76
CA GLY A 304 6.52 26.38 6.91
C GLY A 304 7.33 26.18 5.62
N SER A 305 8.31 25.27 5.63
CA SER A 305 9.06 24.85 4.44
C SER A 305 8.14 24.26 3.34
N MET A 306 7.02 23.64 3.73
CA MET A 306 6.03 23.07 2.82
C MET A 306 4.98 24.08 2.34
N GLU A 307 4.89 25.27 2.96
CA GLU A 307 3.92 26.31 2.60
C GLU A 307 4.08 26.77 1.13
N LYS A 308 5.33 26.84 0.65
CA LYS A 308 5.68 27.24 -0.72
C LYS A 308 5.15 26.23 -1.77
N GLN A 309 4.79 25.01 -1.37
CA GLN A 309 4.30 23.97 -2.26
C GLN A 309 2.79 24.08 -2.50
N GLN A 310 2.36 24.99 -3.38
CA GLN A 310 0.95 25.03 -3.85
C GLN A 310 0.45 23.67 -4.38
N TYR A 311 1.39 22.84 -4.87
CA TYR A 311 1.16 21.45 -5.26
C TYR A 311 0.55 20.60 -4.13
N LEU A 312 1.05 20.72 -2.90
CA LEU A 312 0.63 19.89 -1.76
C LEU A 312 -0.87 20.06 -1.47
N TYR A 313 -1.34 21.30 -1.31
CA TYR A 313 -2.77 21.57 -1.10
C TYR A 313 -3.64 21.08 -2.27
N ARG A 314 -3.16 21.22 -3.51
CA ARG A 314 -3.88 20.76 -4.72
C ARG A 314 -4.01 19.24 -4.73
N GLU A 315 -2.94 18.52 -4.40
CA GLU A 315 -2.89 17.07 -4.44
C GLU A 315 -3.68 16.44 -3.27
N LEU A 316 -3.52 16.98 -2.04
CA LEU A 316 -4.36 16.61 -0.89
C LEU A 316 -5.85 16.80 -1.22
N ARG A 317 -6.19 17.91 -1.87
CA ARG A 317 -7.55 18.19 -2.35
C ARG A 317 -8.01 17.30 -3.50
N ALA A 318 -7.12 16.70 -4.28
CA ALA A 318 -7.49 15.74 -5.32
C ALA A 318 -7.78 14.35 -4.74
N ARG A 319 -6.98 13.90 -3.75
CA ARG A 319 -7.05 12.53 -3.22
C ARG A 319 -7.95 12.36 -1.98
N LEU A 320 -7.90 13.26 -1.01
CA LEU A 320 -8.66 13.15 0.24
C LEU A 320 -10.20 13.31 0.14
N PRO A 321 -10.84 13.90 -0.89
CA PRO A 321 -12.31 13.92 -0.98
C PRO A 321 -12.96 12.54 -1.04
N ARG A 322 -12.19 11.50 -1.39
CA ARG A 322 -12.63 10.10 -1.38
C ARG A 322 -12.91 9.56 0.04
N LEU A 323 -12.47 10.27 1.08
CA LEU A 323 -12.48 9.83 2.48
C LEU A 323 -13.49 10.59 3.37
N LYS A 324 -14.54 11.22 2.81
CA LYS A 324 -15.59 11.90 3.60
C LYS A 324 -16.99 11.62 3.07
N GLY A 325 -17.88 11.16 3.95
CA GLY A 325 -19.29 10.85 3.62
C GLY A 325 -20.19 12.06 3.32
N LEU A 326 -19.74 13.29 3.61
CA LEU A 326 -20.50 14.53 3.30
C LEU A 326 -19.72 15.45 2.36
N SER A 327 -20.39 15.83 1.27
CA SER A 327 -19.85 16.78 0.29
C SER A 327 -19.66 18.18 0.89
N ARG A 328 -18.72 18.95 0.33
CA ARG A 328 -18.42 20.31 0.81
C ARG A 328 -19.65 21.25 0.82
N PRO A 329 -20.52 21.27 -0.21
CA PRO A 329 -21.76 22.04 -0.16
C PRO A 329 -22.71 21.63 0.98
N GLN A 330 -22.84 20.33 1.26
CA GLN A 330 -23.69 19.83 2.37
C GLN A 330 -23.15 20.28 3.73
N ARG A 331 -21.82 20.29 3.93
CA ARG A 331 -21.21 20.78 5.17
C ARG A 331 -21.43 22.28 5.36
N ILE A 332 -21.18 23.09 4.32
CA ILE A 332 -21.46 24.54 4.37
C ILE A 332 -22.93 24.78 4.68
N ALA A 333 -23.85 24.10 4.00
CA ALA A 333 -25.29 24.23 4.26
C ALA A 333 -25.67 23.84 5.70
N ARG A 334 -25.13 22.73 6.24
CA ARG A 334 -25.38 22.28 7.63
C ARG A 334 -24.81 23.25 8.67
N LEU A 335 -23.69 23.91 8.38
CA LEU A 335 -23.15 24.99 9.20
C LEU A 335 -24.04 26.24 9.14
N THR A 336 -24.45 26.68 7.94
CA THR A 336 -25.36 27.82 7.75
C THR A 336 -26.71 27.60 8.45
N THR A 337 -27.30 26.40 8.38
CA THR A 337 -28.58 26.13 9.06
C THR A 337 -28.44 26.02 10.57
N LYS A 338 -27.34 25.44 11.11
CA LYS A 338 -27.08 25.46 12.56
C LYS A 338 -26.89 26.90 13.08
N VAL A 339 -26.16 27.76 12.35
CA VAL A 339 -25.79 29.11 12.83
C VAL A 339 -26.87 30.18 12.55
N GLY A 340 -27.73 30.00 11.53
CA GLY A 340 -28.70 31.02 11.10
C GLY A 340 -29.97 31.20 11.95
N GLY A 341 -30.10 30.52 13.09
CA GLY A 341 -31.21 30.75 14.02
C GLY A 341 -31.08 32.09 14.76
N ARG A 342 -32.13 32.93 14.79
CA ARG A 342 -32.09 34.29 15.36
C ARG A 342 -31.66 34.40 16.84
N ALA A 343 -31.60 33.30 17.59
CA ALA A 343 -31.17 33.26 18.99
C ALA A 343 -29.63 33.12 19.19
N MET A 344 -28.83 33.11 18.11
CA MET A 344 -27.49 32.50 18.12
C MET A 344 -26.30 33.45 18.33
N ALA A 345 -26.51 34.75 18.54
CA ALA A 345 -25.40 35.71 18.74
C ALA A 345 -24.49 35.36 19.93
N VAL A 346 -25.04 34.76 20.99
CA VAL A 346 -24.30 34.28 22.17
C VAL A 346 -24.05 32.76 22.12
N ALA A 347 -24.96 31.97 21.52
CA ALA A 347 -24.85 30.51 21.46
C ALA A 347 -23.93 29.97 20.33
N GLY A 348 -23.49 30.81 19.39
CA GLY A 348 -22.73 30.41 18.21
C GLY A 348 -21.44 29.62 18.50
N LEU A 349 -20.76 29.90 19.63
CA LEU A 349 -19.53 29.22 20.00
C LEU A 349 -19.77 27.73 20.35
N GLY A 350 -20.86 27.41 21.04
CA GLY A 350 -21.18 26.02 21.43
C GLY A 350 -21.47 25.12 20.22
N PHE A 351 -22.21 25.65 19.23
CA PHE A 351 -22.46 24.93 17.98
C PHE A 351 -21.23 24.83 17.09
N TYR A 352 -20.30 25.80 17.16
CA TYR A 352 -18.99 25.67 16.53
C TYR A 352 -18.23 24.51 17.15
N THR A 353 -18.04 24.48 18.47
CA THR A 353 -17.35 23.39 19.18
C THR A 353 -17.95 22.02 18.83
N GLN A 354 -19.29 21.90 18.81
CA GLN A 354 -19.95 20.68 18.37
C GLN A 354 -19.65 20.35 16.89
N ALA A 355 -19.61 21.31 15.98
CA ALA A 355 -19.29 21.07 14.58
C ALA A 355 -17.81 20.71 14.35
N VAL A 356 -16.88 21.20 15.18
CA VAL A 356 -15.49 20.74 15.20
C VAL A 356 -15.41 19.30 15.68
N MET A 357 -16.04 19.00 16.82
CA MET A 357 -16.13 17.65 17.35
C MET A 357 -16.76 16.69 16.35
N ASP A 358 -17.90 17.03 15.73
CA ASP A 358 -18.54 16.24 14.66
C ASP A 358 -17.57 15.90 13.52
N VAL A 359 -16.61 16.78 13.18
CA VAL A 359 -15.67 16.57 12.06
C VAL A 359 -14.47 15.71 12.46
N PHE A 360 -13.95 15.85 13.66
CA PHE A 360 -12.84 15.01 14.16
C PHE A 360 -13.33 13.64 14.63
N SER A 361 -14.44 13.58 15.38
CA SER A 361 -15.06 12.33 15.87
C SER A 361 -15.84 11.53 14.81
N SER A 362 -15.90 12.00 13.55
CA SER A 362 -16.53 11.22 12.47
C SER A 362 -15.61 10.10 11.95
N ASP A 363 -15.67 8.93 12.60
CA ASP A 363 -14.89 7.69 12.33
C ASP A 363 -14.98 7.09 10.90
N THR A 364 -15.67 7.76 9.98
CA THR A 364 -16.11 7.22 8.67
C THR A 364 -15.01 6.93 7.63
N ALA A 365 -13.73 7.15 7.93
CA ALA A 365 -12.63 6.80 7.03
C ALA A 365 -11.43 6.29 7.81
N SER A 366 -10.98 5.09 7.44
CA SER A 366 -9.89 4.38 8.09
C SER A 366 -8.64 5.26 8.16
N PHE A 367 -8.07 5.38 9.36
CA PHE A 367 -6.86 6.16 9.64
C PHE A 367 -5.71 5.78 8.68
N LEU A 368 -5.64 4.51 8.27
CA LEU A 368 -4.69 3.99 7.29
C LEU A 368 -4.88 4.55 5.86
N GLU A 369 -6.12 4.78 5.42
CA GLU A 369 -6.39 5.33 4.08
C GLU A 369 -5.99 6.80 4.01
N LYS A 370 -6.28 7.57 5.08
CA LYS A 370 -5.80 8.95 5.24
C LYS A 370 -4.27 8.99 5.16
N ALA A 371 -3.60 8.08 5.88
CA ALA A 371 -2.14 7.94 5.88
C ALA A 371 -1.57 7.63 4.50
N ALA A 372 -2.03 6.56 3.86
CA ALA A 372 -1.55 6.09 2.57
C ALA A 372 -1.77 7.14 1.47
N VAL A 373 -2.87 7.89 1.55
CA VAL A 373 -3.10 9.03 0.67
C VAL A 373 -2.06 10.14 0.90
N VAL A 374 -1.71 10.50 2.14
CA VAL A 374 -0.72 11.57 2.35
C VAL A 374 0.72 11.11 2.10
N THR A 375 1.12 9.89 2.48
CA THR A 375 2.46 9.37 2.17
C THR A 375 2.68 9.19 0.67
N SER A 376 1.64 8.81 -0.10
CA SER A 376 1.70 8.78 -1.57
C SER A 376 1.72 10.15 -2.26
N ILE A 377 1.48 11.24 -1.51
CA ILE A 377 1.62 12.63 -1.95
C ILE A 377 2.99 13.19 -1.53
N LEU A 378 3.48 12.76 -0.37
CA LEU A 378 4.68 13.26 0.30
C LEU A 378 5.76 12.17 0.50
N PRO A 379 6.20 11.43 -0.55
CA PRO A 379 7.39 10.57 -0.45
C PRO A 379 8.69 11.38 -0.23
N VAL A 380 8.61 12.71 -0.29
CA VAL A 380 9.73 13.66 -0.18
C VAL A 380 10.10 13.98 1.28
N ILE A 381 9.22 13.71 2.26
CA ILE A 381 9.47 14.08 3.67
C ILE A 381 10.63 13.26 4.28
N GLY A 382 10.83 12.01 3.87
CA GLY A 382 11.96 11.20 4.33
C GLY A 382 13.32 11.82 3.98
N CYS A 383 13.51 12.26 2.72
CA CYS A 383 14.79 12.84 2.27
C CYS A 383 15.00 14.30 2.71
N VAL A 384 13.93 15.10 2.85
CA VAL A 384 14.07 16.55 3.11
C VAL A 384 14.27 16.87 4.58
N VAL A 385 13.78 16.04 5.52
CA VAL A 385 14.01 16.28 6.96
C VAL A 385 15.46 16.01 7.34
N GLN A 386 16.08 14.95 6.80
CA GLN A 386 17.51 14.68 7.00
C GLN A 386 18.40 15.77 6.36
N LEU A 387 18.08 16.17 5.11
CA LEU A 387 18.83 17.23 4.42
C LEU A 387 18.69 18.62 5.08
N ALA A 388 17.60 18.87 5.82
CA ALA A 388 17.41 20.13 6.53
C ALA A 388 18.28 20.22 7.80
N ASP A 389 18.35 19.15 8.59
CA ASP A 389 19.17 19.09 9.83
C ASP A 389 20.67 19.23 9.51
N ASP A 390 21.15 18.54 8.46
CA ASP A 390 22.52 18.67 7.96
C ASP A 390 22.88 20.09 7.47
N MET A 391 21.90 20.83 6.94
CA MET A 391 22.08 22.22 6.50
C MET A 391 21.99 23.24 7.65
N GLU A 392 21.20 22.97 8.69
CA GLU A 392 21.01 23.88 9.83
C GLU A 392 22.16 23.78 10.85
N GLN A 393 22.81 22.61 10.96
CA GLN A 393 24.02 22.44 11.78
C GLN A 393 25.31 22.96 11.14
N GLY A 394 25.26 23.48 9.91
CA GLY A 394 26.40 24.14 9.24
C GLY A 394 27.59 23.23 8.87
N ARG A 395 27.45 21.90 8.99
CA ARG A 395 28.50 20.91 8.72
C ARG A 395 28.37 20.27 7.33
N VAL A 396 28.43 21.08 6.28
CA VAL A 396 28.58 20.57 4.91
C VAL A 396 30.06 20.29 4.65
N ASP A 397 30.58 19.22 5.26
CA ASP A 397 31.94 18.78 5.06
C ASP A 397 32.04 18.01 3.72
N GLN A 398 32.34 18.74 2.64
CA GLN A 398 32.30 18.24 1.25
C GLN A 398 33.30 17.09 0.96
N VAL A 399 34.11 16.69 1.94
CA VAL A 399 35.13 15.64 1.81
C VAL A 399 34.62 14.25 2.24
N GLN A 400 33.55 14.14 3.05
CA GLN A 400 33.02 12.83 3.48
C GLN A 400 32.08 12.14 2.47
N THR A 401 31.72 12.79 1.36
CA THR A 401 30.87 12.18 0.31
C THR A 401 31.65 11.32 -0.71
N VAL A 402 32.99 11.31 -0.66
CA VAL A 402 33.85 10.66 -1.67
C VAL A 402 34.63 9.45 -1.13
N SER A 403 34.52 9.14 0.17
CA SER A 403 35.32 8.10 0.86
C SER A 403 34.67 6.71 0.93
N CYS A 404 33.82 6.34 -0.04
CA CYS A 404 33.13 5.03 -0.07
C CYS A 404 33.37 4.22 -1.37
N LEU A 405 34.39 4.60 -2.16
CA LEU A 405 34.77 3.97 -3.43
C LEU A 405 36.29 3.98 -3.66
N ALA A 406 37.05 3.18 -2.91
CA ALA A 406 38.43 2.81 -3.26
C ALA A 406 38.89 1.53 -2.53
N GLN A 407 39.80 0.79 -3.19
CA GLN A 407 40.70 -0.25 -2.64
C GLN A 407 40.05 -1.60 -2.20
N ASP A 408 40.55 -2.79 -2.58
CA ASP A 408 41.81 -3.16 -3.25
C ASP A 408 41.67 -4.35 -4.25
N ILE A 409 42.57 -4.37 -5.25
CA ILE A 409 43.02 -5.58 -5.94
C ILE A 409 44.55 -5.53 -6.11
N LEU A 410 45.32 -6.35 -5.38
CA LEU A 410 46.46 -7.15 -5.87
C LEU A 410 47.06 -8.03 -4.74
N LEU A 411 48.04 -8.88 -5.10
CA LEU A 411 48.79 -9.89 -4.31
C LEU A 411 48.16 -11.32 -4.28
N PHE A 412 48.89 -12.43 -4.52
CA PHE A 412 50.24 -12.65 -5.11
C PHE A 412 50.38 -14.16 -5.50
N PRO A 413 51.16 -14.56 -6.53
CA PRO A 413 51.21 -15.95 -7.03
C PRO A 413 52.21 -16.86 -6.27
N VAL A 414 52.05 -17.03 -4.96
CA VAL A 414 52.85 -18.01 -4.14
C VAL A 414 51.96 -19.04 -3.40
N ALA A 415 50.64 -18.87 -3.43
CA ALA A 415 49.70 -19.66 -2.61
C ALA A 415 49.50 -21.13 -3.04
N LEU A 416 49.99 -21.58 -4.20
CA LEU A 416 49.64 -22.90 -4.75
C LEU A 416 50.30 -24.09 -4.00
N ALA A 417 51.52 -23.92 -3.50
CA ALA A 417 52.27 -25.00 -2.84
C ALA A 417 51.68 -25.41 -1.47
N MET A 418 51.04 -24.47 -0.76
CA MET A 418 50.41 -24.71 0.55
C MET A 418 49.05 -25.43 0.46
N GLN A 419 48.40 -25.45 -0.72
CA GLN A 419 47.01 -25.93 -0.84
C GLN A 419 46.85 -27.45 -0.72
N VAL A 420 47.90 -28.24 -0.94
CA VAL A 420 47.79 -29.72 -0.92
C VAL A 420 47.76 -30.25 0.52
N VAL A 421 48.66 -29.79 1.38
CA VAL A 421 48.70 -30.21 2.81
C VAL A 421 47.56 -29.55 3.60
N GLY A 422 47.30 -28.26 3.38
CA GLY A 422 46.15 -27.57 3.97
C GLY A 422 44.80 -28.14 3.49
N GLY A 423 44.74 -28.69 2.28
CA GLY A 423 43.54 -29.29 1.70
C GLY A 423 43.03 -30.52 2.45
N VAL A 424 43.93 -31.39 2.94
CA VAL A 424 43.54 -32.59 3.71
C VAL A 424 43.04 -32.21 5.11
N GLY A 425 43.73 -31.30 5.82
CA GLY A 425 43.29 -30.78 7.12
C GLY A 425 41.95 -30.04 7.03
N ALA A 426 41.79 -29.19 6.02
CA ALA A 426 40.53 -28.49 5.75
C ALA A 426 39.39 -29.44 5.34
N TRP A 427 39.69 -30.54 4.66
CA TRP A 427 38.72 -31.59 4.32
C TRP A 427 38.30 -32.39 5.55
N LEU A 428 39.23 -32.81 6.42
CA LEU A 428 38.93 -33.48 7.69
C LEU A 428 38.11 -32.58 8.63
N GLU A 429 38.44 -31.29 8.72
CA GLU A 429 37.58 -30.32 9.41
C GLU A 429 36.21 -30.18 8.76
N ALA A 430 36.14 -30.12 7.42
CA ALA A 430 34.88 -30.00 6.70
C ALA A 430 33.98 -31.22 6.92
N GLU A 431 34.55 -32.43 6.96
CA GLU A 431 33.80 -33.66 7.16
C GLU A 431 33.39 -33.86 8.63
N LYS A 432 34.23 -33.47 9.60
CA LYS A 432 33.82 -33.34 11.01
C LYS A 432 32.68 -32.32 11.17
N LYS A 433 32.77 -31.18 10.49
CA LYS A 433 31.69 -30.17 10.43
C LYS A 433 30.45 -30.70 9.71
N ARG A 434 30.59 -31.63 8.74
CA ARG A 434 29.48 -32.28 8.02
C ARG A 434 28.79 -33.35 8.85
N TYR A 435 29.49 -34.13 9.66
CA TYR A 435 28.87 -35.05 10.63
C TYR A 435 27.91 -34.28 11.56
N ASN A 436 28.32 -33.11 12.06
CA ASN A 436 27.48 -32.22 12.85
C ASN A 436 26.28 -31.61 12.07
N LEU A 437 26.23 -31.71 10.74
CA LEU A 437 25.05 -31.32 9.94
C LEU A 437 24.00 -32.44 9.88
N TRP A 438 24.36 -33.69 10.17
CA TRP A 438 23.43 -34.81 10.29
C TRP A 438 22.82 -34.94 11.69
N ASP A 439 23.44 -34.31 12.70
CA ASP A 439 22.87 -34.17 14.04
C ASP A 439 21.67 -33.21 14.04
N THR A 440 20.48 -33.78 14.25
CA THR A 440 19.21 -33.05 14.28
C THR A 440 19.06 -32.18 15.53
N GLY A 441 19.72 -32.53 16.63
CA GLY A 441 19.83 -31.71 17.83
C GLY A 441 20.66 -30.46 17.57
N HIS A 442 21.84 -30.62 16.97
CA HIS A 442 22.67 -29.49 16.52
C HIS A 442 21.94 -28.59 15.50
N MET A 443 21.23 -29.19 14.54
CA MET A 443 20.39 -28.43 13.59
C MET A 443 19.33 -27.58 14.30
N ARG A 444 18.55 -28.15 15.23
CA ARG A 444 17.50 -27.43 15.96
C ARG A 444 18.08 -26.31 16.83
N MET A 445 19.14 -26.59 17.58
CA MET A 445 19.82 -25.59 18.42
C MET A 445 20.35 -24.42 17.57
N ARG A 446 20.98 -24.71 16.44
CA ARG A 446 21.54 -23.69 15.54
C ARG A 446 20.48 -22.92 14.73
N CYS A 447 19.35 -23.56 14.44
CA CYS A 447 18.15 -22.93 13.90
C CYS A 447 17.62 -21.87 14.88
N VAL A 448 17.41 -22.26 16.15
CA VAL A 448 16.94 -21.33 17.20
C VAL A 448 17.94 -20.20 17.44
N SER A 449 19.24 -20.50 17.62
CA SER A 449 20.28 -19.46 17.83
C SER A 449 20.30 -18.41 16.71
N ARG A 450 20.31 -18.85 15.44
CA ARG A 450 20.36 -17.91 14.30
C ARG A 450 19.04 -17.19 14.07
N TRP A 451 17.91 -17.77 14.48
CA TRP A 451 16.64 -17.05 14.54
C TRP A 451 16.70 -15.93 15.59
N MET A 452 17.19 -16.22 16.80
CA MET A 452 17.39 -15.23 17.87
C MET A 452 18.30 -14.06 17.40
N GLU A 453 19.44 -14.38 16.78
CA GLU A 453 20.34 -13.38 16.18
C GLU A 453 19.67 -12.55 15.07
N SER A 454 18.71 -13.12 14.35
CA SER A 454 17.99 -12.43 13.27
C SER A 454 16.86 -11.54 13.81
N ILE A 455 16.07 -12.02 14.76
CA ILE A 455 14.98 -11.24 15.37
C ILE A 455 15.52 -10.12 16.28
N HIS A 456 16.63 -10.33 17.00
CA HIS A 456 17.31 -9.27 17.73
C HIS A 456 17.80 -8.15 16.81
N ARG A 457 18.28 -8.45 15.59
CA ARG A 457 18.64 -7.41 14.60
C ARG A 457 17.42 -6.61 14.14
N VAL A 458 16.28 -7.26 13.93
CA VAL A 458 15.01 -6.56 13.62
C VAL A 458 14.57 -5.68 14.79
N ILE A 459 14.63 -6.16 16.03
CA ILE A 459 14.28 -5.40 17.24
C ILE A 459 15.22 -4.19 17.42
N ASN A 460 16.53 -4.37 17.22
CA ASN A 460 17.50 -3.29 17.30
C ASN A 460 17.30 -2.25 16.18
N TYR A 461 16.94 -2.69 14.97
CA TYR A 461 16.54 -1.78 13.89
C TYR A 461 15.26 -1.01 14.26
N LEU A 462 14.23 -1.66 14.81
CA LEU A 462 13.01 -0.97 15.24
C LEU A 462 13.24 0.10 16.33
N LYS A 463 14.29 -0.05 17.14
CA LYS A 463 14.74 0.94 18.14
C LYS A 463 15.65 2.04 17.56
N SER A 464 16.20 1.83 16.36
CA SER A 464 17.25 2.69 15.79
C SER A 464 16.72 4.06 15.40
N ASP A 465 17.63 5.03 15.29
CA ASP A 465 17.30 6.40 14.90
C ASP A 465 16.77 6.47 13.46
N GLU A 466 17.18 5.53 12.59
CA GLU A 466 16.63 5.34 11.25
C GLU A 466 15.15 4.95 11.28
N SER A 467 14.78 4.03 12.18
CA SER A 467 13.37 3.67 12.40
C SER A 467 12.58 4.84 12.98
N VAL A 468 13.14 5.56 13.96
CA VAL A 468 12.52 6.78 14.53
C VAL A 468 12.32 7.85 13.46
N ALA A 469 13.29 8.07 12.57
CA ALA A 469 13.17 9.02 11.46
C ALA A 469 12.04 8.63 10.48
N ASN A 470 11.96 7.34 10.11
CA ASN A 470 10.88 6.84 9.25
C ASN A 470 9.49 6.96 9.92
N ILE A 471 9.37 6.62 11.20
CA ILE A 471 8.14 6.80 11.98
C ILE A 471 7.80 8.30 12.09
N THR A 472 8.79 9.18 12.25
CA THR A 472 8.61 10.64 12.27
C THR A 472 8.11 11.18 10.93
N ALA A 473 8.59 10.67 9.80
CA ALA A 473 8.09 11.02 8.48
C ALA A 473 6.63 10.57 8.29
N HIS A 474 6.27 9.35 8.74
CA HIS A 474 4.89 8.90 8.76
C HIS A 474 4.00 9.78 9.67
N PHE A 475 4.45 10.09 10.89
CA PHE A 475 3.74 10.94 11.85
C PHE A 475 3.52 12.37 11.32
N THR A 476 4.54 12.93 10.65
CA THR A 476 4.43 14.23 9.96
C THR A 476 3.39 14.20 8.83
N ALA A 477 3.31 13.11 8.07
CA ALA A 477 2.25 12.94 7.07
C ALA A 477 0.84 12.91 7.71
N TYR A 478 0.69 12.30 8.89
CA TYR A 478 -0.56 12.39 9.67
C TYR A 478 -0.87 13.82 10.12
N HIS A 479 0.11 14.56 10.63
CA HIS A 479 -0.10 15.97 11.01
C HIS A 479 -0.58 16.80 9.82
N ILE A 480 0.07 16.69 8.66
CA ILE A 480 -0.33 17.42 7.46
C ILE A 480 -1.77 17.04 7.03
N ALA A 481 -2.18 15.78 7.20
CA ALA A 481 -3.56 15.35 6.99
C ALA A 481 -4.55 16.01 7.96
N ILE A 482 -4.20 16.11 9.24
CA ILE A 482 -4.99 16.76 10.31
C ILE A 482 -5.11 18.27 10.04
N LEU A 483 -3.99 18.96 9.79
CA LEU A 483 -3.95 20.38 9.46
C LEU A 483 -4.73 20.70 8.17
N TYR A 484 -4.65 19.82 7.16
CA TYR A 484 -5.48 19.96 5.96
C TYR A 484 -6.97 19.86 6.29
N GLN A 485 -7.39 18.91 7.13
CA GLN A 485 -8.80 18.76 7.51
C GLN A 485 -9.31 19.95 8.34
N ALA A 486 -8.53 20.43 9.30
CA ALA A 486 -8.79 21.67 10.04
C ALA A 486 -8.96 22.87 9.10
N SER A 487 -8.09 22.98 8.08
CA SER A 487 -8.19 24.05 7.07
C SER A 487 -9.47 23.95 6.23
N GLN A 488 -9.93 22.73 5.89
CA GLN A 488 -11.18 22.55 5.16
C GLN A 488 -12.37 23.04 6.00
N LEU A 489 -12.38 22.72 7.30
CA LEU A 489 -13.40 23.19 8.24
C LEU A 489 -13.39 24.72 8.39
N MET A 490 -12.22 25.36 8.57
CA MET A 490 -12.12 26.81 8.67
C MET A 490 -12.63 27.53 7.42
N GLY A 491 -12.33 27.01 6.22
CA GLY A 491 -12.88 27.59 5.00
C GLY A 491 -14.38 27.36 4.85
N ASP A 492 -14.90 26.20 5.27
CA ASP A 492 -16.34 25.93 5.29
C ASP A 492 -17.07 26.87 6.26
N LEU A 493 -16.48 27.17 7.43
CA LEU A 493 -16.99 28.14 8.40
C LEU A 493 -17.02 29.58 7.84
N HIS A 494 -15.91 30.08 7.29
CA HIS A 494 -15.86 31.42 6.71
C HIS A 494 -16.85 31.59 5.54
N ALA A 495 -17.08 30.53 4.76
CA ALA A 495 -18.11 30.55 3.72
C ALA A 495 -19.53 30.58 4.30
N ALA A 496 -19.80 29.80 5.36
CA ALA A 496 -21.08 29.84 6.06
C ALA A 496 -21.37 31.23 6.66
N GLN A 497 -20.38 31.84 7.32
CA GLN A 497 -20.46 33.21 7.86
C GLN A 497 -20.77 34.23 6.75
N LYS A 498 -20.03 34.20 5.63
CA LYS A 498 -20.27 35.09 4.47
C LYS A 498 -21.67 34.90 3.86
N GLY A 499 -22.22 33.69 3.90
CA GLY A 499 -23.61 33.44 3.52
C GLY A 499 -24.59 34.17 4.44
N LEU A 500 -24.43 33.99 5.76
CA LEU A 500 -25.31 34.59 6.78
C LEU A 500 -25.25 36.12 6.79
N SER A 501 -24.06 36.73 6.74
CA SER A 501 -23.92 38.19 6.72
C SER A 501 -24.63 38.84 5.53
N ARG A 502 -24.78 38.13 4.40
CA ARG A 502 -25.51 38.63 3.23
C ARG A 502 -27.02 38.55 3.35
N ASP A 503 -27.54 37.48 3.95
CA ASP A 503 -28.98 37.38 4.20
C ASP A 503 -29.39 38.31 5.37
N ALA A 504 -28.45 38.63 6.28
CA ALA A 504 -28.62 39.63 7.35
C ALA A 504 -28.52 41.09 6.88
N ALA A 505 -27.77 41.40 5.81
CA ALA A 505 -27.58 42.77 5.29
C ALA A 505 -28.86 43.49 4.82
N THR A 506 -30.00 42.77 4.77
CA THR A 506 -31.34 43.35 4.59
C THR A 506 -31.88 44.06 5.85
N ALA A 507 -31.17 43.99 6.99
CA ALA A 507 -31.48 44.72 8.22
C ALA A 507 -30.28 45.61 8.62
N PRO A 508 -30.47 46.92 8.84
CA PRO A 508 -29.39 47.80 9.26
C PRO A 508 -29.05 47.57 10.74
N SER A 509 -27.89 46.99 11.01
CA SER A 509 -27.25 46.94 12.32
C SER A 509 -25.80 47.43 12.15
N PRO A 510 -25.35 48.44 12.92
CA PRO A 510 -24.09 49.13 12.67
C PRO A 510 -22.87 48.52 13.39
N ASP A 511 -23.04 47.40 14.11
CA ASP A 511 -22.03 46.91 15.04
C ASP A 511 -20.90 46.11 14.36
N ALA A 512 -19.70 46.24 14.93
CA ALA A 512 -18.44 45.85 14.31
C ALA A 512 -18.36 44.37 13.87
N PRO A 513 -17.60 44.06 12.81
CA PRO A 513 -17.44 42.69 12.34
C PRO A 513 -16.74 41.82 13.39
N LEU A 514 -17.53 41.02 14.12
CA LEU A 514 -17.05 40.10 15.14
C LEU A 514 -15.98 39.17 14.56
N ASP A 515 -14.72 39.26 15.04
CA ASP A 515 -13.64 38.37 14.61
C ASP A 515 -13.80 36.99 15.26
N ILE A 516 -14.73 36.22 14.70
CA ILE A 516 -14.94 34.80 15.02
C ILE A 516 -13.61 34.02 14.94
N SER A 517 -12.64 34.43 14.10
CA SER A 517 -11.37 33.72 13.96
C SER A 517 -10.46 33.82 15.19
N ALA A 518 -10.63 34.86 16.02
CA ALA A 518 -9.91 35.01 17.29
C ALA A 518 -10.43 34.02 18.35
N GLN A 519 -11.76 33.91 18.50
CA GLN A 519 -12.39 32.97 19.45
C GLN A 519 -12.29 31.51 19.02
N VAL A 520 -12.31 31.26 17.70
CA VAL A 520 -12.26 29.90 17.12
C VAL A 520 -10.86 29.27 17.17
N ARG A 521 -9.79 30.07 17.03
CA ARG A 521 -8.42 29.55 16.87
C ARG A 521 -7.90 28.73 18.07
N PRO A 522 -8.14 29.11 19.34
CA PRO A 522 -7.76 28.31 20.50
C PRO A 522 -8.44 26.94 20.46
N GLU A 523 -9.76 26.89 20.26
CA GLU A 523 -10.52 25.64 20.21
C GLU A 523 -10.06 24.74 19.05
N LEU A 524 -9.82 25.31 17.86
CA LEU A 524 -9.29 24.54 16.73
C LEU A 524 -7.89 23.97 17.04
N THR A 525 -7.01 24.76 17.67
CA THR A 525 -5.66 24.31 18.06
C THR A 525 -5.74 23.18 19.09
N ARG A 526 -6.60 23.32 20.11
CA ARG A 526 -6.90 22.30 21.12
C ARG A 526 -7.36 20.98 20.50
N GLN A 527 -8.27 21.05 19.52
CA GLN A 527 -8.78 19.86 18.82
C GLN A 527 -7.71 19.23 17.91
N ILE A 528 -6.91 20.03 17.19
CA ILE A 528 -5.76 19.55 16.42
C ILE A 528 -4.75 18.82 17.34
N CYS A 529 -4.39 19.40 18.49
CA CYS A 529 -3.43 18.80 19.40
C CYS A 529 -3.97 17.51 20.07
N ALA A 530 -5.27 17.49 20.39
CA ALA A 530 -5.91 16.27 20.87
C ALA A 530 -5.91 15.14 19.83
N GLU A 531 -6.21 15.46 18.56
CA GLU A 531 -6.16 14.53 17.42
C GLU A 531 -4.73 14.05 17.16
N ILE A 532 -3.72 14.93 17.29
CA ILE A 532 -2.31 14.57 17.15
C ILE A 532 -1.88 13.55 18.21
N ALA A 533 -2.21 13.78 19.48
CA ALA A 533 -1.91 12.86 20.57
C ALA A 533 -2.57 11.47 20.38
N GLU A 534 -3.80 11.45 19.85
CA GLU A 534 -4.51 10.22 19.50
C GLU A 534 -3.91 9.52 18.27
N SER A 535 -3.53 10.28 17.24
CA SER A 535 -2.87 9.77 16.03
C SER A 535 -1.53 9.09 16.34
N LYS A 536 -0.79 9.54 17.36
CA LYS A 536 0.45 8.92 17.85
C LYS A 536 0.19 7.51 18.39
N HIS A 537 -0.90 7.32 19.11
CA HIS A 537 -1.31 6.01 19.61
C HIS A 537 -1.81 5.10 18.47
N HIS A 538 -2.63 5.62 17.55
CA HIS A 538 -3.06 4.86 16.37
C HIS A 538 -1.88 4.43 15.49
N LEU A 539 -0.86 5.28 15.34
CA LEU A 539 0.40 4.95 14.68
C LEU A 539 1.13 3.80 15.39
N ARG A 540 1.29 3.85 16.72
CA ARG A 540 1.86 2.76 17.53
C ARG A 540 1.10 1.44 17.33
N ALA A 541 -0.22 1.42 17.52
CA ALA A 541 -1.02 0.19 17.38
C ALA A 541 -0.94 -0.41 15.96
N MET A 542 -0.94 0.45 14.95
CA MET A 542 -0.81 0.08 13.54
C MET A 542 0.57 -0.50 13.20
N LEU A 543 1.65 0.13 13.66
CA LEU A 543 3.02 -0.36 13.49
C LEU A 543 3.21 -1.69 14.22
N GLN A 544 2.71 -1.82 15.45
CA GLN A 544 2.76 -3.09 16.20
C GLN A 544 2.06 -4.22 15.44
N SER A 545 0.83 -4.01 14.97
CA SER A 545 0.10 -5.01 14.17
C SER A 545 0.87 -5.41 12.90
N ARG A 546 1.38 -4.43 12.14
CA ARG A 546 2.16 -4.69 10.91
C ARG A 546 3.46 -5.43 11.18
N ALA A 547 4.22 -5.02 12.19
CA ALA A 547 5.50 -5.65 12.53
C ALA A 547 5.33 -7.07 13.04
N LEU A 548 4.27 -7.38 13.79
CA LEU A 548 3.96 -8.74 14.24
C LEU A 548 3.55 -9.64 13.06
N ASN A 549 2.72 -9.14 12.15
CA ASN A 549 2.37 -9.87 10.92
C ASN A 549 3.61 -10.14 10.05
N TYR A 550 4.46 -9.12 9.87
CA TYR A 550 5.73 -9.25 9.14
C TYR A 550 6.70 -10.23 9.83
N ALA A 551 6.83 -10.17 11.16
CA ALA A 551 7.68 -11.11 11.91
C ALA A 551 7.16 -12.56 11.81
N ALA A 552 5.85 -12.76 11.80
CA ALA A 552 5.23 -14.07 11.59
C ALA A 552 5.50 -14.62 10.18
N GLU A 553 5.38 -13.80 9.15
CA GLU A 553 5.71 -14.18 7.77
C GLU A 553 7.21 -14.42 7.60
N PHE A 554 8.05 -13.50 8.08
CA PHE A 554 9.51 -13.59 8.06
C PHE A 554 10.00 -14.86 8.74
N ARG A 555 9.41 -15.26 9.87
CA ARG A 555 9.70 -16.56 10.53
C ARG A 555 9.47 -17.73 9.58
N HIS A 556 8.36 -17.76 8.84
CA HIS A 556 8.04 -18.84 7.91
C HIS A 556 8.95 -18.83 6.67
N GLN A 557 9.32 -17.66 6.14
CA GLN A 557 10.28 -17.57 5.04
C GLN A 557 11.69 -17.99 5.50
N TRP A 558 12.12 -17.50 6.67
CA TRP A 558 13.43 -17.74 7.26
C TRP A 558 13.66 -19.22 7.59
N ILE A 559 12.70 -19.89 8.24
CA ILE A 559 12.86 -21.30 8.63
C ILE A 559 12.97 -22.21 7.40
N ASN A 560 12.19 -21.95 6.34
CA ASN A 560 12.28 -22.68 5.09
C ASN A 560 13.62 -22.44 4.41
N HIS A 561 14.07 -21.19 4.30
CA HIS A 561 15.38 -20.87 3.71
C HIS A 561 16.54 -21.50 4.51
N PHE A 562 16.53 -21.39 5.84
CA PHE A 562 17.55 -21.98 6.71
C PHE A 562 17.64 -23.50 6.53
N LEU A 563 16.50 -24.19 6.53
CA LEU A 563 16.47 -25.65 6.40
C LEU A 563 16.82 -26.12 4.99
N ASP A 564 16.44 -25.38 3.95
CA ASP A 564 16.85 -25.67 2.57
C ASP A 564 18.36 -25.50 2.38
N GLU A 565 18.96 -24.43 2.92
CA GLU A 565 20.42 -24.25 2.91
C GLU A 565 21.13 -25.27 3.79
N TRP A 566 20.53 -25.72 4.90
CA TRP A 566 21.05 -26.82 5.72
C TRP A 566 21.06 -28.14 4.94
N PHE A 567 19.95 -28.49 4.28
CA PHE A 567 19.86 -29.69 3.44
C PHE A 567 20.92 -29.66 2.32
N LYS A 568 21.01 -28.54 1.60
CA LYS A 568 22.05 -28.34 0.56
C LYS A 568 23.44 -28.48 1.14
N ALA A 569 23.74 -27.91 2.31
CA ALA A 569 25.05 -27.99 2.93
C ALA A 569 25.42 -29.41 3.39
N ALA A 570 24.47 -30.14 3.98
CA ALA A 570 24.67 -31.51 4.46
C ALA A 570 24.87 -32.50 3.30
N THR A 571 24.07 -32.35 2.23
CA THR A 571 24.05 -33.24 1.06
C THR A 571 24.97 -32.79 -0.09
N ARG A 572 25.70 -31.69 0.07
CA ARG A 572 26.65 -31.21 -0.95
C ARG A 572 27.75 -32.25 -1.11
N PRO A 573 28.02 -32.75 -2.34
CA PRO A 573 29.08 -33.71 -2.54
C PRO A 573 30.42 -33.12 -2.12
N SER A 574 31.10 -33.82 -1.21
CA SER A 574 32.47 -33.51 -0.82
C SER A 574 33.39 -33.66 -2.03
N ARG A 575 34.02 -32.56 -2.43
CA ARG A 575 35.16 -32.60 -3.36
C ARG A 575 36.41 -32.93 -2.56
N PHE A 576 36.98 -34.09 -2.81
CA PHE A 576 38.33 -34.44 -2.37
C PHE A 576 39.24 -34.31 -3.59
N LEU A 577 40.13 -33.32 -3.56
CA LEU A 577 40.87 -32.87 -4.75
C LEU A 577 39.89 -32.58 -5.91
N PHE A 578 40.13 -33.14 -7.09
CA PHE A 578 39.29 -32.97 -8.29
C PHE A 578 38.06 -33.90 -8.33
N TRP A 579 37.93 -34.85 -7.40
CA TRP A 579 36.90 -35.90 -7.44
C TRP A 579 35.70 -35.54 -6.54
N THR A 580 34.48 -35.66 -7.10
CA THR A 580 33.23 -35.51 -6.33
C THR A 580 32.81 -36.85 -5.72
N LEU A 581 33.03 -37.05 -4.43
CA LEU A 581 32.60 -38.25 -3.72
C LEU A 581 31.16 -38.08 -3.20
N ASN A 582 30.22 -38.82 -3.79
CA ASN A 582 28.85 -38.95 -3.32
C ASN A 582 28.75 -40.04 -2.23
N LEU A 583 29.28 -39.74 -1.04
CA LEU A 583 29.31 -40.67 0.11
C LEU A 583 27.94 -40.84 0.82
N ASP A 584 26.95 -40.03 0.46
CA ASP A 584 25.64 -40.01 1.12
C ASP A 584 24.68 -41.04 0.50
N SER A 585 24.40 -42.12 1.22
CA SER A 585 23.42 -43.12 0.79
C SER A 585 22.01 -42.53 0.65
N PRO A 586 21.16 -43.05 -0.27
CA PRO A 586 19.79 -42.57 -0.43
C PRO A 586 18.98 -42.60 0.87
N ALA A 587 19.17 -43.63 1.70
CA ALA A 587 18.52 -43.76 3.01
C ALA A 587 18.84 -42.58 3.96
N LYS A 588 20.11 -42.14 4.04
CA LYS A 588 20.49 -40.97 4.83
C LYS A 588 19.80 -39.70 4.32
N LYS A 589 19.80 -39.46 3.01
CA LYS A 589 19.13 -38.30 2.40
C LYS A 589 17.62 -38.27 2.70
N THR A 590 16.95 -39.41 2.65
CA THR A 590 15.53 -39.54 3.01
C THR A 590 15.30 -39.27 4.51
N PHE A 591 16.15 -39.82 5.39
CA PHE A 591 16.07 -39.56 6.84
C PHE A 591 16.20 -38.06 7.16
N LEU A 592 17.24 -37.39 6.64
CA LEU A 592 17.44 -35.95 6.86
C LEU A 592 16.30 -35.11 6.29
N LYS A 593 15.76 -35.48 5.12
CA LYS A 593 14.59 -34.80 4.54
C LYS A 593 13.38 -34.88 5.48
N ASN A 594 13.08 -36.07 6.01
CA ASN A 594 11.97 -36.28 6.96
C ASN A 594 12.17 -35.46 8.25
N GLU A 595 13.39 -35.38 8.78
CA GLU A 595 13.69 -34.56 9.96
C GLU A 595 13.64 -33.05 9.69
N ILE A 596 13.97 -32.62 8.47
CA ILE A 596 13.78 -31.24 8.02
C ILE A 596 12.29 -30.91 7.86
N ASP A 597 11.48 -31.81 7.29
CA ASP A 597 10.04 -31.62 7.16
C ASP A 597 9.35 -31.57 8.55
N LYS A 598 9.84 -32.32 9.54
CA LYS A 598 9.46 -32.12 10.96
C LYS A 598 9.90 -30.76 11.48
N ALA A 599 11.15 -30.34 11.21
CA ALA A 599 11.70 -29.07 11.69
C ALA A 599 11.03 -27.83 11.07
N ARG A 600 10.47 -27.91 9.85
CA ARG A 600 9.67 -26.82 9.24
C ARG A 600 8.44 -26.43 10.08
N ASN A 601 7.95 -27.34 10.92
CA ASN A 601 6.83 -27.11 11.83
C ASN A 601 7.26 -26.59 13.22
N LEU A 602 8.56 -26.31 13.44
CA LEU A 602 9.05 -25.77 14.71
C LEU A 602 8.52 -24.35 14.94
N LYS A 603 7.76 -24.18 16.02
CA LYS A 603 7.24 -22.87 16.46
C LYS A 603 8.37 -22.02 17.05
N LEU A 604 9.13 -21.33 16.20
CA LEU A 604 10.10 -20.34 16.65
C LEU A 604 9.37 -19.16 17.34
N PRO A 605 9.92 -18.63 18.46
CA PRO A 605 9.31 -17.53 19.21
C PRO A 605 9.29 -16.24 18.38
N LEU A 606 8.18 -15.50 18.42
CA LEU A 606 8.02 -14.25 17.65
C LEU A 606 8.54 -13.01 18.39
N HIS A 607 8.89 -13.13 19.68
CA HIS A 607 9.32 -11.99 20.51
C HIS A 607 8.30 -10.84 20.52
N GLU A 608 7.00 -11.18 20.49
CA GLU A 608 5.92 -10.20 20.26
C GLU A 608 5.98 -9.01 21.22
N GLN A 609 6.27 -9.26 22.50
CA GLN A 609 6.39 -8.20 23.49
C GLN A 609 7.58 -7.29 23.20
N GLN A 610 8.76 -7.84 22.90
CA GLN A 610 9.95 -7.05 22.56
C GLN A 610 9.77 -6.22 21.28
N ILE A 611 9.02 -6.73 20.28
CA ILE A 611 8.63 -5.98 19.09
C ILE A 611 7.67 -4.84 19.46
N LYS A 612 6.65 -5.12 20.30
CA LYS A 612 5.72 -4.09 20.80
C LYS A 612 6.44 -3.01 21.59
N ASP A 613 7.38 -3.38 22.44
CA ASP A 613 8.18 -2.47 23.26
C ASP A 613 9.10 -1.62 22.40
N ALA A 614 9.85 -2.21 21.46
CA ALA A 614 10.70 -1.48 20.51
C ALA A 614 9.93 -0.44 19.68
N ILE A 615 8.72 -0.78 19.23
CA ILE A 615 7.86 0.16 18.49
C ILE A 615 7.25 1.23 19.41
N SER A 616 6.95 0.88 20.67
CA SER A 616 6.49 1.85 21.67
C SER A 616 7.59 2.88 21.93
N GLU A 617 8.81 2.39 22.18
CA GLU A 617 10.02 3.17 22.40
C GLU A 617 10.28 4.13 21.22
N ALA A 618 10.27 3.62 19.99
CA ALA A 618 10.49 4.43 18.80
C ALA A 618 9.39 5.48 18.57
N VAL A 619 8.11 5.16 18.80
CA VAL A 619 7.00 6.13 18.69
C VAL A 619 7.00 7.16 19.83
N GLU A 620 7.41 6.77 21.04
CA GLU A 620 7.53 7.67 22.19
C GLU A 620 8.64 8.70 21.98
N ARG A 621 9.74 8.32 21.32
CA ARG A 621 10.84 9.21 20.89
C ARG A 621 10.43 10.25 19.85
N VAL A 622 9.37 10.00 19.07
CA VAL A 622 8.86 10.99 18.09
C VAL A 622 8.35 12.23 18.80
N GLU A 623 8.84 13.39 18.40
CA GLU A 623 8.46 14.68 18.99
C GLU A 623 7.03 15.08 18.60
N THR A 624 6.25 15.53 19.59
CA THR A 624 4.96 16.19 19.38
C THR A 624 5.21 17.65 18.95
N PRO A 625 4.44 18.23 17.98
CA PRO A 625 4.73 19.57 17.46
C PRO A 625 4.71 20.67 18.53
N ALA A 626 5.54 21.70 18.37
CA ALA A 626 5.69 22.77 19.36
C ALA A 626 4.37 23.43 19.83
N PRO A 627 3.36 23.71 18.97
CA PRO A 627 2.06 24.25 19.42
C PRO A 627 1.22 23.31 20.30
N CYS A 628 1.60 22.03 20.38
CA CYS A 628 0.96 21.01 21.19
C CYS A 628 1.82 20.56 22.39
N LYS A 629 3.07 21.05 22.48
CA LYS A 629 3.84 21.03 23.72
C LYS A 629 3.30 22.13 24.63
N CYS A 630 3.29 21.88 25.91
CA CYS A 630 2.92 22.87 26.92
C CYS A 630 4.05 23.06 27.93
N ILE A 631 3.98 24.13 28.73
CA ILE A 631 5.03 24.49 29.70
C ILE A 631 4.43 24.40 31.11
N HIS A 632 5.17 23.74 32.00
CA HIS A 632 4.93 23.70 33.44
C HIS A 632 5.59 24.92 34.10
N ASP A 633 4.82 25.79 34.76
CA ASP A 633 5.26 27.15 35.10
C ASP A 633 6.43 27.17 36.10
N SER A 634 6.47 26.22 37.03
CA SER A 634 7.47 26.17 38.11
C SER A 634 8.88 25.74 37.69
N GLU A 635 9.05 25.13 36.51
CA GLU A 635 10.33 24.53 36.08
C GLU A 635 10.69 24.82 34.61
N GLY A 636 9.78 25.37 33.81
CA GLY A 636 9.95 25.46 32.35
C GLY A 636 9.90 24.10 31.64
N SER A 637 9.62 23.02 32.37
CA SER A 637 9.54 21.63 31.89
C SER A 637 8.53 21.53 30.74
N LYS A 638 8.97 20.95 29.61
CA LYS A 638 8.15 20.79 28.40
C LYS A 638 7.29 19.53 28.54
N CYS A 639 5.98 19.71 28.55
CA CYS A 639 5.00 18.64 28.73
C CYS A 639 4.16 18.39 27.47
N GLU A 640 3.55 17.21 27.38
CA GLU A 640 2.56 16.86 26.37
C GLU A 640 1.43 16.00 26.97
N PHE A 641 0.21 16.19 26.48
CA PHE A 641 -0.93 15.36 26.82
C PHE A 641 -0.91 14.07 25.98
N GLY A 642 -0.95 12.92 26.64
CA GLY A 642 -1.01 11.60 25.99
C GLY A 642 -2.41 11.21 25.51
N ASN A 643 -2.52 10.02 24.91
CA ASN A 643 -3.80 9.46 24.52
C ASN A 643 -4.63 9.00 25.74
N CYS A 644 -5.95 9.12 25.62
CA CYS A 644 -6.97 8.67 26.55
C CYS A 644 -6.98 7.15 26.83
N GLN A 645 -6.34 6.34 25.96
CA GLN A 645 -6.26 4.89 26.12
C GLN A 645 -5.04 4.43 26.97
N VAL A 646 -4.18 5.34 27.40
CA VAL A 646 -3.01 5.00 28.23
C VAL A 646 -3.47 4.85 29.69
N LEU A 647 -3.43 3.61 30.19
CA LEU A 647 -3.64 3.33 31.61
C LEU A 647 -2.59 4.06 32.46
N GLN A 648 -2.98 4.48 33.67
CA GLN A 648 -2.07 5.11 34.62
C GLN A 648 -0.87 4.18 34.88
N PRO A 649 0.37 4.61 34.59
CA PRO A 649 1.54 3.79 34.84
C PRO A 649 1.75 3.59 36.35
N ARG A 650 2.34 2.45 36.74
CA ARG A 650 2.66 2.16 38.13
C ARG A 650 4.01 2.77 38.50
N GLY A 651 3.99 3.83 39.32
CA GLY A 651 5.18 4.52 39.83
C GLY A 651 5.72 5.61 38.88
N ASN A 652 6.90 6.13 39.21
CA ASN A 652 7.58 7.20 38.46
C ASN A 652 8.19 6.66 37.15
N THR A 653 7.35 6.24 36.20
CA THR A 653 7.81 5.76 34.90
C THR A 653 8.33 6.90 34.05
N ARG A 654 9.59 6.78 33.62
CA ARG A 654 10.15 7.51 32.49
C ARG A 654 9.88 6.73 31.21
N ASP A 655 9.40 7.40 30.16
CA ASP A 655 9.19 6.81 28.84
C ASP A 655 10.44 6.93 27.95
N ALA A 656 10.40 6.33 26.75
CA ALA A 656 11.54 6.34 25.85
C ALA A 656 11.88 7.73 25.27
N GLY A 657 10.94 8.68 25.32
CA GLY A 657 11.19 10.09 25.00
C GLY A 657 11.89 10.86 26.14
N GLY A 658 12.21 10.19 27.25
CA GLY A 658 12.78 10.79 28.45
C GLY A 658 11.75 11.53 29.32
N ARG A 659 10.46 11.46 28.99
CA ARG A 659 9.39 12.14 29.73
C ARG A 659 9.02 11.34 30.97
N VAL A 660 8.71 12.02 32.05
CA VAL A 660 8.18 11.42 33.29
C VAL A 660 6.67 11.62 33.31
N PHE A 661 5.92 10.58 33.70
CA PHE A 661 4.49 10.71 33.97
C PHE A 661 4.27 11.64 35.17
N THR A 662 3.54 12.73 34.98
CA THR A 662 3.34 13.77 36.01
C THR A 662 1.98 13.62 36.68
N ALA A 663 0.90 13.54 35.90
CA ALA A 663 -0.46 13.55 36.42
C ALA A 663 -1.47 12.91 35.45
N MET A 664 -2.65 12.57 35.97
CA MET A 664 -3.81 12.13 35.20
C MET A 664 -4.90 13.22 35.27
N VAL A 665 -4.74 14.27 34.47
CA VAL A 665 -5.52 15.52 34.55
C VAL A 665 -7.00 15.27 34.24
N ARG A 666 -7.89 15.47 35.22
CA ARG A 666 -9.34 15.18 35.08
C ARG A 666 -10.13 16.41 34.65
N SER A 667 -9.88 17.54 35.31
CA SER A 667 -10.35 18.85 34.85
C SER A 667 -9.30 19.89 35.25
N ILE A 668 -9.14 20.91 34.40
CA ILE A 668 -8.28 22.06 34.67
C ILE A 668 -8.63 22.66 36.03
N GLU A 669 -9.92 22.88 36.31
CA GLU A 669 -10.40 23.57 37.53
C GLU A 669 -10.23 22.75 38.83
N LYS A 670 -9.85 21.47 38.73
CA LYS A 670 -9.65 20.59 39.89
C LYS A 670 -8.18 20.25 40.14
N ASP A 671 -7.33 20.52 39.15
CA ASP A 671 -5.92 20.15 39.15
C ASP A 671 -5.02 21.41 39.25
N ASP A 672 -5.51 22.49 39.88
CA ASP A 672 -4.82 23.79 40.09
C ASP A 672 -3.41 23.63 40.69
N GLY A 673 -3.19 22.60 41.51
CA GLY A 673 -1.88 22.26 42.09
C GLY A 673 -0.81 21.80 41.07
N LEU A 674 -1.15 21.64 39.79
CA LEU A 674 -0.20 21.29 38.73
C LEU A 674 0.51 22.49 38.10
N HIS A 675 0.19 23.73 38.49
CA HIS A 675 0.87 24.95 37.99
C HIS A 675 1.09 24.96 36.46
N LEU A 676 0.04 24.60 35.72
CA LEU A 676 0.06 24.56 34.26
C LEU A 676 -0.21 25.95 33.70
N SER A 677 0.67 26.43 32.82
CA SER A 677 0.47 27.68 32.06
C SER A 677 -0.93 27.77 31.47
N HIS A 678 -1.51 28.97 31.40
CA HIS A 678 -2.80 29.21 30.75
C HIS A 678 -2.80 28.70 29.28
N ALA A 679 -1.64 28.73 28.61
CA ALA A 679 -1.44 28.12 27.30
C ALA A 679 -1.57 26.58 27.32
N CYS A 680 -1.04 25.91 28.35
CA CYS A 680 -1.25 24.47 28.55
C CYS A 680 -2.70 24.11 28.84
N GLN A 681 -3.36 24.87 29.72
CA GLN A 681 -4.76 24.69 30.07
C GLN A 681 -5.65 24.77 28.82
N ALA A 682 -5.39 25.74 27.93
CA ALA A 682 -6.09 25.89 26.66
C ALA A 682 -5.90 24.70 25.67
N LEU A 683 -4.90 23.83 25.87
CA LEU A 683 -4.69 22.61 25.07
C LEU A 683 -5.39 21.37 25.66
N PHE A 684 -5.87 21.43 26.90
CA PHE A 684 -6.52 20.28 27.53
C PHE A 684 -7.90 19.98 26.92
N LYS A 685 -8.11 18.70 26.60
CA LYS A 685 -9.41 18.13 26.22
C LYS A 685 -9.62 16.89 27.09
N PRO A 686 -10.69 16.81 27.89
CA PRO A 686 -10.95 15.65 28.75
C PRO A 686 -11.21 14.40 27.92
N CYS A 687 -10.89 13.25 28.48
CA CYS A 687 -11.14 11.97 27.83
C CYS A 687 -12.57 11.50 28.11
N GLN A 688 -13.25 11.03 27.05
CA GLN A 688 -14.57 10.42 27.17
C GLN A 688 -14.39 8.91 27.30
N GLY A 689 -14.76 8.37 28.46
CA GLY A 689 -14.72 6.93 28.69
C GLY A 689 -15.86 6.22 27.95
N PRO A 690 -15.64 5.01 27.39
CA PRO A 690 -16.71 4.25 26.76
C PRO A 690 -17.76 3.86 27.82
N GLY A 691 -18.96 4.44 27.70
CA GLY A 691 -20.10 4.15 28.57
C GLY A 691 -20.12 4.83 29.94
N SER A 692 -19.13 5.67 30.29
CA SER A 692 -19.12 6.41 31.56
C SER A 692 -19.54 7.87 31.36
N THR A 693 -20.49 8.35 32.16
CA THR A 693 -20.78 9.79 32.31
C THR A 693 -19.64 10.55 33.02
N GLY A 694 -18.74 9.84 33.69
CA GLY A 694 -17.50 10.39 34.24
C GLY A 694 -16.45 10.66 33.16
N GLN A 695 -15.80 11.82 33.27
CA GLN A 695 -14.60 12.15 32.51
C GLN A 695 -13.44 11.26 32.97
N THR A 696 -12.80 10.55 32.04
CA THR A 696 -11.49 9.94 32.32
C THR A 696 -10.43 11.04 32.23
N GLY A 697 -9.45 10.99 33.13
CA GLY A 697 -8.35 11.93 33.08
C GLY A 697 -7.45 11.68 31.86
N ARG A 698 -6.72 12.73 31.44
CA ARG A 698 -5.74 12.64 30.36
C ARG A 698 -4.33 12.62 30.96
N PRO A 699 -3.47 11.67 30.58
CA PRO A 699 -2.13 11.58 31.15
C PRO A 699 -1.26 12.75 30.65
N LEU A 700 -0.57 13.41 31.57
CA LEU A 700 0.40 14.47 31.30
C LEU A 700 1.81 13.92 31.47
N TRP A 701 2.66 14.10 30.46
CA TRP A 701 4.04 13.63 30.42
C TRP A 701 4.98 14.81 30.24
N CYS A 702 5.96 14.99 31.13
CA CYS A 702 6.88 16.14 31.11
C CYS A 702 8.35 15.68 30.94
N LYS A 703 9.10 16.30 30.01
CA LYS A 703 10.57 16.20 30.00
C LYS A 703 11.10 17.00 31.20
N PRO A 704 11.90 16.40 32.11
CA PRO A 704 12.53 17.15 33.20
C PRO A 704 13.39 18.28 32.64
N ALA A 705 13.39 19.44 33.29
CA ALA A 705 14.35 20.49 32.99
C ALA A 705 15.78 19.97 33.22
N HIS A 706 16.69 20.27 32.29
CA HIS A 706 18.12 20.11 32.53
C HIS A 706 18.53 21.17 33.57
N ARG A 707 18.86 20.73 34.77
CA ARG A 707 19.47 21.54 35.83
C ARG A 707 20.98 21.66 35.61
#